data_AF-A0A2U9PWA9-F1
#
_entry.id   AF-A0A2U9PWA9-F1
#
_cell.length_a   1.000
_cell.length_b   1.000
_cell.length_c   1.000
_cell.angle_alpha   90.00
_cell.angle_beta   90.00
_cell.angle_gamma   90.00
#
_symmetry.space_group_name_H-M   'P 1'
#
loop_
_entity.id
_entity.type
_entity.pdbx_description
1 polymer ?
#
loop_
_entity_poly.entity_id
_entity_poly.type
_entity_poly.pdbx_seq_one_letter_code
_entity_poly.pdbx_strand_id
1 'polypeptide(L)'
;MANLLNRSTSPYLRQHADNPVHWREWTPEALAEAAERDVPILLSVGYAACHWCHVMAHESFEDAEVAALANANYVCIKVDREERPDLDAVYMNATVALTGQGGWPMTCFLTPDGRPFFCGTYYPKANFLQLLTAVAETWRDRRGEVERASDQITTELRKMAGGLPAGGPPVSAEMCDHAVASVLGDEDKRHGGFGGAPKFPPSALLEGLLRHYERTGSAAAVSAVQRTCEAMARGGIYDQLSGGFARYSVDPYWVVPHFEKMLYDNALLLRVYAHLARRTGSVLARRIASETADFMIAELGDRDMFTSSLDADAAGGEGSTYVWTPAELRSALGDDDGIWAAAVFGVTDEGTFEHGASVLQLPATPDDPARFETIRTTLLASRAARPQPARDDKVVTAWNGFAVTALAEASVALQRPELLDAASRCARRLVDLHMVDGRLRRASLGGAVGASAGILEDHAALATALLTLYQQTGQWLPEARHLLDVALEHFADPEQPGRWYDTADDAETLMVRPADPIDGATPAGASLIAEALQLAAYLTGSSRYAEAAQATLATAVPILTRVARSGGHWLAVAEAQLRGPIQIAVACEPSSELLAAARTLAPGGAVVVGGAVDSSELLRGRDRVDGADAAYVCRGTVCDLPVTTVGDLADALGVAV
;
A
#
# COMPACT_ATOMS: atom_id res chain seq x y z
N MET A 1 -37.94 7.93 6.28
CA MET A 1 -36.48 7.82 6.10
C MET A 1 -36.22 6.53 5.34
N ALA A 2 -35.21 6.51 4.48
CA ALA A 2 -34.87 5.38 3.63
C ALA A 2 -33.33 5.26 3.57
N ASN A 3 -32.85 4.07 3.23
CA ASN A 3 -31.45 3.85 2.88
C ASN A 3 -31.12 4.62 1.58
N LEU A 4 -29.98 5.30 1.53
CA LEU A 4 -29.57 6.18 0.42
C LEU A 4 -28.31 5.68 -0.32
N LEU A 5 -27.74 4.54 0.07
CA LEU A 5 -26.46 4.09 -0.47
C LEU A 5 -26.51 3.62 -1.93
N ASN A 6 -27.70 3.39 -2.49
CA ASN A 6 -27.87 3.08 -3.92
C ASN A 6 -27.37 4.20 -4.86
N ARG A 7 -27.15 5.42 -4.34
CA ARG A 7 -26.63 6.57 -5.09
C ARG A 7 -25.12 6.73 -5.03
N SER A 8 -24.43 6.03 -4.12
CA SER A 8 -22.99 6.19 -3.91
C SER A 8 -22.19 5.74 -5.13
N THR A 9 -20.97 6.25 -5.31
CA THR A 9 -20.01 5.73 -6.29
C THR A 9 -19.17 4.57 -5.76
N SER A 10 -19.20 4.32 -4.44
CA SER A 10 -18.47 3.23 -3.80
C SER A 10 -19.17 1.88 -4.02
N PRO A 11 -18.46 0.87 -4.55
CA PRO A 11 -18.96 -0.50 -4.59
C PRO A 11 -19.30 -1.04 -3.20
N TYR A 12 -18.46 -0.78 -2.19
CA TYR A 12 -18.71 -1.19 -0.80
C TYR A 12 -20.03 -0.62 -0.27
N LEU A 13 -20.28 0.67 -0.46
CA LEU A 13 -21.53 1.27 0.03
C LEU A 13 -22.75 0.71 -0.70
N ARG A 14 -22.66 0.47 -2.01
CA ARG A 14 -23.75 -0.14 -2.79
C ARG A 14 -24.08 -1.56 -2.35
N GLN A 15 -23.13 -2.34 -1.84
CA GLN A 15 -23.39 -3.67 -1.28
C GLN A 15 -24.41 -3.64 -0.12
N HIS A 16 -24.58 -2.50 0.54
CA HIS A 16 -25.48 -2.32 1.68
C HIS A 16 -26.73 -1.49 1.37
N ALA A 17 -27.01 -1.24 0.08
CA ALA A 17 -28.13 -0.41 -0.36
C ALA A 17 -29.51 -0.99 0.00
N ASP A 18 -29.60 -2.32 0.08
CA ASP A 18 -30.84 -3.04 0.39
C ASP A 18 -31.00 -3.38 1.88
N ASN A 19 -30.02 -3.01 2.72
CA ASN A 19 -30.11 -3.23 4.16
C ASN A 19 -31.30 -2.43 4.74
N PRO A 20 -32.05 -3.01 5.70
CA PRO A 20 -33.17 -2.32 6.36
C PRO A 20 -32.74 -1.16 7.25
N VAL A 21 -31.47 -1.12 7.69
CA VAL A 21 -30.89 0.07 8.34
C VAL A 21 -30.86 1.22 7.31
N HIS A 22 -31.29 2.41 7.71
CA HIS A 22 -31.32 3.61 6.89
C HIS A 22 -29.92 4.23 6.75
N TRP A 23 -29.01 3.47 6.13
CA TRP A 23 -27.65 3.93 5.87
C TRP A 23 -27.62 5.11 4.91
N ARG A 24 -26.68 6.00 5.17
CA ARG A 24 -26.34 7.14 4.32
C ARG A 24 -24.83 7.39 4.39
N GLU A 25 -24.34 8.16 3.42
CA GLU A 25 -22.94 8.60 3.40
C GLU A 25 -22.67 9.66 4.47
N TRP A 26 -21.39 9.86 4.80
CA TRP A 26 -20.97 10.97 5.65
C TRP A 26 -21.15 12.29 4.90
N THR A 27 -22.13 13.10 5.30
CA THR A 27 -22.37 14.42 4.71
C THR A 27 -22.79 15.44 5.76
N PRO A 28 -22.64 16.75 5.49
CA PRO A 28 -23.15 17.80 6.36
C PRO A 28 -24.65 17.67 6.67
N GLU A 29 -25.46 17.19 5.72
CA GLU A 29 -26.88 16.95 5.92
C GLU A 29 -27.15 15.80 6.90
N ALA A 30 -26.34 14.75 6.88
CA ALA A 30 -26.44 13.65 7.84
C ALA A 30 -26.15 14.13 9.27
N LEU A 31 -25.10 14.94 9.45
CA LEU A 31 -24.75 15.55 10.74
C LEU A 31 -25.83 16.53 11.21
N ALA A 32 -26.35 17.37 10.31
CA ALA A 32 -27.43 18.31 10.62
C ALA A 32 -28.72 17.58 11.05
N GLU A 33 -29.07 16.46 10.41
CA GLU A 33 -30.21 15.65 10.83
C GLU A 33 -30.01 15.06 12.22
N ALA A 34 -28.80 14.57 12.53
CA ALA A 34 -28.51 14.03 13.87
C ALA A 34 -28.70 15.11 14.95
N ALA A 35 -28.32 16.35 14.63
CA ALA A 35 -28.49 17.50 15.51
C ALA A 35 -29.96 17.92 15.63
N GLU A 36 -30.72 17.96 14.53
CA GLU A 36 -32.15 18.31 14.53
C GLU A 36 -32.99 17.30 15.33
N ARG A 37 -32.67 16.01 15.20
CA ARG A 37 -33.34 14.92 15.93
C ARG A 37 -32.85 14.77 17.37
N ASP A 38 -31.74 15.41 17.74
CA ASP A 38 -31.00 15.22 18.99
C ASP A 38 -30.73 13.74 19.31
N VAL A 39 -30.20 13.02 18.31
CA VAL A 39 -29.81 11.61 18.44
C VAL A 39 -28.34 11.40 18.09
N PRO A 40 -27.67 10.40 18.70
CA PRO A 40 -26.29 10.09 18.35
C PRO A 40 -26.19 9.53 16.92
N ILE A 41 -24.97 9.52 16.41
CA ILE A 41 -24.62 8.91 15.12
C ILE A 41 -24.12 7.50 15.37
N LEU A 42 -24.62 6.54 14.61
CA LEU A 42 -24.02 5.21 14.46
C LEU A 42 -23.16 5.22 13.19
N LEU A 43 -21.84 5.23 13.35
CA LEU A 43 -20.89 5.19 12.24
C LEU A 43 -20.36 3.76 12.05
N SER A 44 -20.42 3.26 10.81
CA SER A 44 -19.78 2.01 10.40
C SER A 44 -18.78 2.25 9.28
N VAL A 45 -17.52 1.85 9.48
CA VAL A 45 -16.44 2.01 8.48
C VAL A 45 -15.93 0.63 8.04
N GLY A 46 -15.76 0.44 6.73
CA GLY A 46 -15.25 -0.80 6.13
C GLY A 46 -14.88 -0.60 4.65
N TYR A 47 -14.69 -1.70 3.92
CA TYR A 47 -14.36 -1.72 2.49
C TYR A 47 -14.83 -3.03 1.84
N ALA A 48 -14.82 -3.10 0.51
CA ALA A 48 -15.55 -4.12 -0.26
C ALA A 48 -15.06 -5.56 -0.05
N ALA A 49 -13.75 -5.77 0.06
CA ALA A 49 -13.12 -7.09 0.20
C ALA A 49 -13.02 -7.61 1.66
N CYS A 50 -13.60 -6.88 2.61
CA CYS A 50 -13.51 -7.17 4.04
C CYS A 50 -14.48 -8.27 4.49
N HIS A 51 -13.98 -9.49 4.73
CA HIS A 51 -14.80 -10.61 5.22
C HIS A 51 -15.63 -10.27 6.47
N TRP A 52 -14.99 -9.76 7.53
CA TRP A 52 -15.70 -9.41 8.78
C TRP A 52 -16.75 -8.31 8.60
N CYS A 53 -16.61 -7.48 7.56
CA CYS A 53 -17.60 -6.47 7.21
C CYS A 53 -18.86 -7.12 6.62
N HIS A 54 -18.71 -8.17 5.82
CA HIS A 54 -19.84 -8.98 5.32
C HIS A 54 -20.49 -9.77 6.45
N VAL A 55 -19.71 -10.40 7.33
CA VAL A 55 -20.23 -11.12 8.51
C VAL A 55 -21.09 -10.19 9.39
N MET A 56 -20.57 -9.01 9.72
CA MET A 56 -21.34 -8.01 10.48
C MET A 56 -22.62 -7.57 9.76
N ALA A 57 -22.57 -7.42 8.44
CA ALA A 57 -23.73 -7.04 7.65
C ALA A 57 -24.82 -8.11 7.69
N HIS A 58 -24.48 -9.36 7.38
CA HIS A 58 -25.40 -10.49 7.37
C HIS A 58 -25.98 -10.80 8.76
N GLU A 59 -25.14 -10.79 9.80
CA GLU A 59 -25.61 -11.13 11.15
C GLU A 59 -26.43 -10.01 11.81
N SER A 60 -26.09 -8.75 11.52
CA SER A 60 -26.65 -7.61 12.25
C SER A 60 -27.35 -6.58 11.37
N PHE A 61 -26.72 -6.06 10.31
CA PHE A 61 -27.28 -4.92 9.57
C PHE A 61 -28.43 -5.28 8.64
N GLU A 62 -28.56 -6.55 8.25
CA GLU A 62 -29.66 -7.10 7.46
C GLU A 62 -30.88 -7.50 8.32
N ASP A 63 -30.72 -7.52 9.64
CA ASP A 63 -31.76 -7.94 10.56
C ASP A 63 -32.77 -6.80 10.85
N ALA A 64 -34.06 -7.12 10.74
CA ALA A 64 -35.14 -6.15 10.88
C ALA A 64 -35.28 -5.59 12.32
N GLU A 65 -34.93 -6.37 13.35
CA GLU A 65 -34.99 -5.93 14.75
C GLU A 65 -33.86 -4.93 15.04
N VAL A 66 -32.64 -5.26 14.61
CA VAL A 66 -31.49 -4.34 14.68
C VAL A 66 -31.79 -3.06 13.93
N ALA A 67 -32.32 -3.15 12.71
CA ALA A 67 -32.65 -1.99 11.90
C ALA A 67 -33.74 -1.10 12.53
N ALA A 68 -34.80 -1.69 13.08
CA ALA A 68 -35.84 -0.92 13.76
C ALA A 68 -35.26 -0.12 14.94
N LEU A 69 -34.39 -0.74 15.74
CA LEU A 69 -33.74 -0.09 16.88
C LEU A 69 -32.75 1.00 16.43
N ALA A 70 -31.91 0.71 15.44
CA ALA A 70 -30.93 1.65 14.90
C ALA A 70 -31.61 2.86 14.27
N ASN A 71 -32.59 2.64 13.39
CA ASN A 71 -33.29 3.70 12.66
C ASN A 71 -34.06 4.66 13.59
N ALA A 72 -34.63 4.13 14.68
CA ALA A 72 -35.38 4.94 15.64
C ALA A 72 -34.46 5.86 16.46
N ASN A 73 -33.28 5.37 16.86
CA ASN A 73 -32.45 6.03 17.88
C ASN A 73 -31.18 6.67 17.34
N TYR A 74 -30.86 6.51 16.06
CA TYR A 74 -29.60 6.98 15.48
C TYR A 74 -29.79 7.61 14.11
N VAL A 75 -28.82 8.44 13.73
CA VAL A 75 -28.48 8.65 12.31
C VAL A 75 -27.38 7.65 11.95
N CYS A 76 -27.69 6.72 11.04
CA CYS A 76 -26.79 5.63 10.66
C CYS A 76 -25.95 6.03 9.44
N ILE A 77 -24.64 6.19 9.63
CA ILE A 77 -23.70 6.60 8.59
C ILE A 77 -22.77 5.42 8.26
N LYS A 78 -22.58 5.15 6.96
CA LYS A 78 -21.64 4.13 6.48
C LYS A 78 -20.56 4.77 5.62
N VAL A 79 -19.31 4.36 5.82
CA VAL A 79 -18.12 4.95 5.18
C VAL A 79 -17.27 3.85 4.55
N ASP A 80 -16.91 4.06 3.29
CA ASP A 80 -15.86 3.32 2.60
C ASP A 80 -14.50 3.95 2.96
N ARG A 81 -13.65 3.21 3.68
CA ARG A 81 -12.32 3.71 4.06
C ARG A 81 -11.40 3.99 2.88
N GLU A 82 -11.64 3.34 1.73
CA GLU A 82 -10.81 3.51 0.55
C GLU A 82 -11.15 4.83 -0.16
N GLU A 83 -12.39 5.31 -0.05
CA GLU A 83 -12.81 6.62 -0.55
C GLU A 83 -12.64 7.76 0.49
N ARG A 84 -12.73 7.44 1.79
CA ARG A 84 -12.62 8.38 2.92
C ARG A 84 -11.62 7.90 3.99
N PRO A 85 -10.32 7.79 3.63
CA PRO A 85 -9.28 7.37 4.57
C PRO A 85 -9.07 8.40 5.70
N ASP A 86 -9.48 9.64 5.48
CA ASP A 86 -9.47 10.73 6.45
C ASP A 86 -10.40 10.43 7.64
N LEU A 87 -11.63 9.99 7.37
CA LEU A 87 -12.56 9.54 8.39
C LEU A 87 -12.05 8.26 9.07
N ASP A 88 -11.58 7.29 8.27
CA ASP A 88 -11.02 6.04 8.76
C ASP A 88 -9.89 6.28 9.77
N ALA A 89 -8.91 7.11 9.44
CA ALA A 89 -7.79 7.44 10.32
C ALA A 89 -8.24 8.07 11.64
N VAL A 90 -9.16 9.04 11.61
CA VAL A 90 -9.63 9.72 12.82
C VAL A 90 -10.35 8.74 13.75
N TYR A 91 -11.26 7.93 13.22
CA TYR A 91 -12.03 7.00 14.05
C TYR A 91 -11.25 5.73 14.42
N MET A 92 -10.29 5.30 13.61
CA MET A 92 -9.36 4.22 13.97
C MET A 92 -8.49 4.63 15.15
N ASN A 93 -7.94 5.85 15.11
CA ASN A 93 -7.18 6.40 16.25
C ASN A 93 -8.04 6.48 17.51
N ALA A 94 -9.32 6.86 17.39
CA ALA A 94 -10.25 6.86 18.52
C ALA A 94 -10.49 5.43 19.06
N THR A 95 -10.64 4.46 18.16
CA THR A 95 -10.85 3.05 18.50
C THR A 95 -9.64 2.45 19.22
N VAL A 96 -8.43 2.70 18.72
CA VAL A 96 -7.19 2.27 19.36
C VAL A 96 -7.01 2.95 20.72
N ALA A 97 -7.28 4.26 20.83
CA ALA A 97 -7.18 4.98 22.09
C ALA A 97 -8.14 4.44 23.17
N LEU A 98 -9.33 3.99 22.77
CA LEU A 98 -10.36 3.46 23.68
C LEU A 98 -10.19 1.97 24.01
N THR A 99 -9.76 1.16 23.05
CA THR A 99 -9.80 -0.31 23.17
C THR A 99 -8.42 -0.96 23.22
N GLY A 100 -7.35 -0.20 22.93
CA GLY A 100 -5.98 -0.68 22.81
C GLY A 100 -5.66 -1.39 21.48
N GLN A 101 -6.66 -1.62 20.63
CA GLN A 101 -6.51 -2.28 19.33
C GLN A 101 -7.46 -1.66 18.29
N GLY A 102 -7.26 -2.00 17.02
CA GLY A 102 -8.06 -1.51 15.90
C GLY A 102 -8.43 -2.64 14.95
N GLY A 103 -9.32 -2.34 13.99
CA GLY A 103 -9.71 -3.30 12.97
C GLY A 103 -11.02 -2.93 12.28
N TRP A 104 -11.26 -3.57 11.15
CA TRP A 104 -12.52 -3.46 10.41
C TRP A 104 -13.35 -4.75 10.56
N PRO A 105 -14.69 -4.66 10.56
CA PRO A 105 -15.50 -3.44 10.49
C PRO A 105 -15.34 -2.61 11.77
N MET A 106 -15.31 -1.29 11.61
CA MET A 106 -15.27 -0.36 12.74
C MET A 106 -16.67 0.16 13.02
N THR A 107 -17.09 0.13 14.28
CA THR A 107 -18.40 0.55 14.76
C THR A 107 -18.22 1.63 15.84
N CYS A 108 -18.57 2.87 15.52
CA CYS A 108 -18.41 4.02 16.41
C CYS A 108 -19.73 4.70 16.70
N PHE A 109 -19.87 5.23 17.93
CA PHE A 109 -20.97 6.08 18.33
C PHE A 109 -20.46 7.49 18.59
N LEU A 110 -21.09 8.44 17.91
CA LEU A 110 -20.65 9.83 17.87
C LEU A 110 -21.76 10.76 18.37
N THR A 111 -21.35 11.90 18.92
CA THR A 111 -22.24 13.04 19.10
C THR A 111 -22.70 13.58 17.72
N PRO A 112 -23.79 14.35 17.63
CA PRO A 112 -24.26 14.96 16.37
C PRO A 112 -23.22 15.82 15.64
N ASP A 113 -22.26 16.38 16.38
CA ASP A 113 -21.14 17.15 15.83
C ASP A 113 -19.93 16.26 15.46
N GLY A 114 -20.10 14.93 15.48
CA GLY A 114 -19.14 13.95 14.97
C GLY A 114 -18.06 13.52 15.98
N ARG A 115 -18.04 14.03 17.21
CA ARG A 115 -17.03 13.61 18.20
C ARG A 115 -17.35 12.19 18.71
N PRO A 116 -16.39 11.24 18.73
CA PRO A 116 -16.62 9.89 19.22
C PRO A 116 -16.78 9.89 20.73
N PHE A 117 -17.62 9.01 21.23
CA PHE A 117 -17.71 8.73 22.68
C PHE A 117 -17.68 7.24 23.01
N PHE A 118 -17.85 6.38 22.01
CA PHE A 118 -17.66 4.93 22.14
C PHE A 118 -17.22 4.35 20.78
N CYS A 119 -16.28 3.41 20.80
CA CYS A 119 -15.80 2.73 19.60
C CYS A 119 -15.59 1.24 19.86
N GLY A 120 -15.75 0.44 18.81
CA GLY A 120 -15.38 -0.96 18.77
C GLY A 120 -15.30 -1.47 17.34
N THR A 121 -15.11 -2.77 17.18
CA THR A 121 -14.99 -3.41 15.88
C THR A 121 -16.26 -4.21 15.53
N TYR A 122 -16.16 -5.54 15.54
CA TYR A 122 -17.23 -6.48 15.28
C TYR A 122 -18.08 -6.74 16.53
N TYR A 123 -19.40 -6.82 16.36
CA TYR A 123 -20.34 -7.19 17.41
C TYR A 123 -21.35 -8.23 16.90
N PRO A 124 -21.42 -9.43 17.50
CA PRO A 124 -22.50 -10.37 17.23
C PRO A 124 -23.87 -9.76 17.53
N LYS A 125 -24.91 -10.16 16.78
CA LYS A 125 -26.26 -9.59 16.85
C LYS A 125 -26.77 -9.32 18.26
N ALA A 126 -26.70 -10.33 19.14
CA ALA A 126 -27.24 -10.23 20.50
C ALA A 126 -26.54 -9.14 21.33
N ASN A 127 -25.22 -9.02 21.21
CA ASN A 127 -24.44 -8.00 21.89
C ASN A 127 -24.68 -6.62 21.25
N PHE A 128 -24.87 -6.57 19.94
CA PHE A 128 -25.12 -5.33 19.23
C PHE A 128 -26.47 -4.71 19.62
N LEU A 129 -27.54 -5.49 19.76
CA LEU A 129 -28.84 -5.01 20.26
C LEU A 129 -28.75 -4.41 21.68
N GLN A 130 -28.00 -5.08 22.57
CA GLN A 130 -27.77 -4.56 23.92
C GLN A 130 -26.98 -3.25 23.89
N LEU A 131 -25.94 -3.18 23.05
CA LEU A 131 -25.11 -1.99 22.89
C LEU A 131 -25.93 -0.80 22.33
N LEU A 132 -26.70 -1.01 21.27
CA LEU A 132 -27.59 0.01 20.69
C LEU A 132 -28.60 0.53 21.71
N THR A 133 -29.13 -0.32 22.58
CA THR A 133 -30.07 0.10 23.63
C THR A 133 -29.35 0.93 24.69
N ALA A 134 -28.23 0.41 25.22
CA ALA A 134 -27.48 1.05 26.29
C ALA A 134 -26.92 2.43 25.90
N VAL A 135 -26.45 2.58 24.66
CA VAL A 135 -25.95 3.87 24.15
C VAL A 135 -27.10 4.88 24.03
N ALA A 136 -28.25 4.49 23.47
CA ALA A 136 -29.41 5.37 23.32
C ALA A 136 -30.01 5.82 24.66
N GLU A 137 -30.03 4.94 25.67
CA GLU A 137 -30.42 5.28 27.04
C GLU A 137 -29.41 6.23 27.69
N THR A 138 -28.11 5.94 27.56
CA THR A 138 -27.05 6.79 28.13
C THR A 138 -27.04 8.18 27.50
N TRP A 139 -27.33 8.29 26.20
CA TRP A 139 -27.50 9.56 25.51
C TRP A 139 -28.62 10.42 26.11
N ARG A 140 -29.80 9.82 26.31
CA ARG A 140 -30.99 10.53 26.83
C ARG A 140 -30.89 10.87 28.30
N ASP A 141 -30.46 9.91 29.12
CA ASP A 141 -30.57 10.01 30.57
C ASP A 141 -29.28 10.54 31.23
N ARG A 142 -28.14 10.40 30.55
CA ARG A 142 -26.79 10.70 31.08
C ARG A 142 -25.92 11.47 30.09
N ARG A 143 -26.52 12.41 29.34
CA ARG A 143 -25.83 13.21 28.31
C ARG A 143 -24.51 13.84 28.78
N GLY A 144 -24.44 14.33 30.01
CA GLY A 144 -23.23 14.94 30.57
C GLY A 144 -22.06 13.95 30.79
N GLU A 145 -22.31 12.64 30.88
CA GLU A 145 -21.25 11.62 30.85
C GLU A 145 -20.70 11.43 29.43
N VAL A 146 -21.60 11.41 28.44
CA VAL A 146 -21.23 11.28 27.01
C VAL A 146 -20.36 12.44 26.54
N GLU A 147 -20.77 13.68 26.82
CA GLU A 147 -20.01 14.88 26.42
C GLU A 147 -18.61 14.89 27.04
N ARG A 148 -18.49 14.53 28.33
CA ARG A 148 -17.18 14.46 29.01
C ARG A 148 -16.27 13.38 28.42
N ALA A 149 -16.82 12.19 28.13
CA ALA A 149 -16.05 11.14 27.47
C ALA A 149 -15.57 11.60 26.09
N SER A 150 -16.46 12.27 25.34
CA SER A 150 -16.15 12.78 24.01
C SER A 150 -15.07 13.87 24.01
N ASP A 151 -15.11 14.80 24.97
CA ASP A 151 -14.09 15.84 25.13
C ASP A 151 -12.72 15.25 25.50
N GLN A 152 -12.71 14.21 26.34
CA GLN A 152 -11.48 13.50 26.70
C GLN A 152 -10.86 12.82 25.48
N ILE A 153 -11.64 12.07 24.70
CA ILE A 153 -11.17 11.41 23.48
C ILE A 153 -10.68 12.44 22.47
N THR A 154 -11.44 13.50 22.23
CA THR A 154 -11.06 14.58 21.30
C THR A 154 -9.75 15.26 21.71
N THR A 155 -9.53 15.45 23.02
CA THR A 155 -8.28 16.00 23.55
C THR A 155 -7.09 15.07 23.27
N GLU A 156 -7.25 13.77 23.48
CA GLU A 156 -6.19 12.80 23.19
C GLU A 156 -5.93 12.67 21.68
N LEU A 157 -6.96 12.68 20.84
CA LEU A 157 -6.80 12.69 19.38
C LEU A 157 -6.06 13.93 18.89
N ARG A 158 -6.33 15.11 19.46
CA ARG A 158 -5.59 16.34 19.12
C ARG A 158 -4.12 16.26 19.54
N LYS A 159 -3.81 15.61 20.68
CA LYS A 159 -2.43 15.38 21.10
C LYS A 159 -1.72 14.40 20.16
N MET A 160 -2.38 13.32 19.76
CA MET A 160 -1.85 12.34 18.79
C MET A 160 -1.58 12.99 17.43
N ALA A 161 -2.55 13.78 16.94
CA ALA A 161 -2.43 14.48 15.66
C ALA A 161 -1.42 15.63 15.70
N GLY A 162 -1.07 16.16 16.88
CA GLY A 162 -0.10 17.25 17.09
C GLY A 162 1.33 16.95 16.59
N GLY A 163 1.59 15.71 16.15
CA GLY A 163 2.83 15.29 15.54
C GLY A 163 3.93 14.97 16.54
N LEU A 164 5.02 14.40 16.02
CA LEU A 164 6.25 14.20 16.80
C LEU A 164 6.96 15.56 16.98
N PRO A 165 7.71 15.77 18.08
CA PRO A 165 8.41 17.02 18.30
C PRO A 165 9.28 17.42 17.10
N ALA A 166 9.08 18.63 16.59
CA ALA A 166 9.91 19.20 15.55
C ALA A 166 11.33 19.48 16.06
N GLY A 167 12.32 19.41 15.18
CA GLY A 167 13.72 19.73 15.49
C GLY A 167 14.48 18.57 16.15
N GLY A 168 14.85 17.59 15.32
CA GLY A 168 15.86 16.57 15.64
C GLY A 168 17.20 16.87 14.97
N PRO A 169 18.28 16.17 15.36
CA PRO A 169 19.50 16.14 14.54
C PRO A 169 19.14 15.64 13.13
N PRO A 170 19.92 16.01 12.09
CA PRO A 170 19.71 15.44 10.76
C PRO A 170 19.83 13.91 10.80
N VAL A 171 19.17 13.24 9.85
CA VAL A 171 19.37 11.80 9.62
C VAL A 171 20.86 11.50 9.46
N SER A 172 21.34 10.48 10.17
CA SER A 172 22.75 10.06 10.18
C SER A 172 22.87 8.56 9.90
N ALA A 173 24.05 8.14 9.45
CA ALA A 173 24.35 6.74 9.20
C ALA A 173 24.19 5.89 10.47
N GLU A 174 24.69 6.38 11.61
CA GLU A 174 24.61 5.68 12.90
C GLU A 174 23.16 5.49 13.36
N MET A 175 22.27 6.46 13.09
CA MET A 175 20.86 6.33 13.39
C MET A 175 20.21 5.22 12.54
N CYS A 176 20.46 5.20 11.22
CA CYS A 176 19.94 4.13 10.35
C CYS A 176 20.50 2.76 10.74
N ASP A 177 21.80 2.68 11.06
CA ASP A 177 22.45 1.44 11.48
C ASP A 177 21.83 0.91 12.79
N HIS A 178 21.53 1.78 13.77
CA HIS A 178 20.82 1.39 14.98
C HIS A 178 19.37 0.97 14.72
N ALA A 179 18.64 1.70 13.85
CA ALA A 179 17.28 1.36 13.48
C ALA A 179 17.21 -0.05 12.86
N VAL A 180 18.13 -0.35 11.94
CA VAL A 180 18.26 -1.67 11.32
C VAL A 180 18.66 -2.74 12.34
N ALA A 181 19.60 -2.46 13.23
CA ALA A 181 19.97 -3.40 14.29
C ALA A 181 18.78 -3.75 15.19
N SER A 182 17.94 -2.77 15.53
CA SER A 182 16.69 -2.98 16.29
C SER A 182 15.72 -3.86 15.51
N VAL A 183 15.47 -3.54 14.23
CA VAL A 183 14.58 -4.33 13.35
C VAL A 183 15.03 -5.79 13.24
N LEU A 184 16.33 -6.01 13.03
CA LEU A 184 16.89 -7.36 12.91
C LEU A 184 16.86 -8.14 14.24
N GLY A 185 16.79 -7.45 15.38
CA GLY A 185 16.57 -8.06 16.69
C GLY A 185 15.16 -8.67 16.83
N ASP A 186 14.18 -8.12 16.12
CA ASP A 186 12.76 -8.54 16.16
C ASP A 186 12.39 -9.54 15.04
N GLU A 187 13.37 -9.97 14.23
CA GLU A 187 13.14 -10.89 13.10
C GLU A 187 12.74 -12.29 13.58
N ASP A 188 11.64 -12.83 13.04
CA ASP A 188 11.33 -14.26 13.13
C ASP A 188 12.19 -15.03 12.11
N LYS A 189 13.38 -15.46 12.54
CA LYS A 189 14.29 -16.23 11.68
C LYS A 189 13.79 -17.63 11.34
N ARG A 190 12.83 -18.16 12.09
CA ARG A 190 12.32 -19.52 11.89
C ARG A 190 11.28 -19.56 10.78
N HIS A 191 10.38 -18.58 10.75
CA HIS A 191 9.30 -18.52 9.75
C HIS A 191 9.42 -17.34 8.78
N GLY A 192 10.48 -16.53 8.87
CA GLY A 192 10.67 -15.32 8.07
C GLY A 192 9.74 -14.18 8.48
N GLY A 193 10.13 -12.93 8.25
CA GLY A 193 9.32 -11.75 8.58
C GLY A 193 9.43 -11.31 10.04
N PHE A 194 8.43 -10.54 10.50
CA PHE A 194 8.48 -9.84 11.79
C PHE A 194 7.14 -9.94 12.52
N GLY A 195 7.18 -10.05 13.85
CA GLY A 195 5.98 -10.21 14.68
C GLY A 195 5.36 -11.61 14.66
N GLY A 196 4.25 -11.76 15.38
CA GLY A 196 3.47 -12.99 15.48
C GLY A 196 2.26 -13.02 14.53
N ALA A 197 1.21 -13.74 14.95
CA ALA A 197 -0.08 -13.76 14.26
C ALA A 197 -1.01 -12.62 14.72
N PRO A 198 -1.80 -12.00 13.82
CA PRO A 198 -1.72 -12.11 12.36
C PRO A 198 -0.44 -11.46 11.80
N LYS A 199 0.04 -11.95 10.65
CA LYS A 199 1.33 -11.58 10.06
C LYS A 199 1.16 -10.91 8.70
N PHE A 200 1.63 -9.66 8.60
CA PHE A 200 1.49 -8.81 7.42
C PHE A 200 2.79 -8.72 6.62
N PRO A 201 2.75 -8.73 5.27
CA PRO A 201 3.91 -8.47 4.43
C PRO A 201 4.56 -7.11 4.74
N PRO A 202 5.83 -7.07 5.17
CA PRO A 202 6.46 -5.83 5.63
C PRO A 202 7.16 -5.09 4.48
N SER A 203 6.46 -4.87 3.35
CA SER A 203 7.05 -4.45 2.07
C SER A 203 7.92 -3.18 2.17
N ALA A 204 7.43 -2.14 2.85
CA ALA A 204 8.18 -0.90 3.05
C ALA A 204 9.48 -1.13 3.86
N LEU A 205 9.42 -1.97 4.89
CA LEU A 205 10.58 -2.33 5.70
C LEU A 205 11.61 -3.14 4.91
N LEU A 206 11.14 -4.05 4.04
CA LEU A 206 12.03 -4.83 3.16
C LEU A 206 12.77 -3.94 2.16
N GLU A 207 12.12 -2.92 1.59
CA GLU A 207 12.80 -1.90 0.78
C GLU A 207 13.85 -1.14 1.61
N GLY A 208 13.50 -0.70 2.83
CA GLY A 208 14.44 -0.03 3.73
C GLY A 208 15.68 -0.89 4.05
N LEU A 209 15.49 -2.18 4.31
CA LEU A 209 16.59 -3.14 4.54
C LEU A 209 17.43 -3.39 3.29
N LEU A 210 16.82 -3.42 2.09
CA LEU A 210 17.57 -3.50 0.83
C LEU A 210 18.42 -2.25 0.59
N ARG A 211 17.89 -1.05 0.86
CA ARG A 211 18.66 0.21 0.76
C ARG A 211 19.81 0.25 1.76
N HIS A 212 19.57 -0.25 2.98
CA HIS A 212 20.62 -0.42 3.96
C HIS A 212 21.71 -1.36 3.49
N TYR A 213 21.33 -2.54 2.95
CA TYR A 213 22.30 -3.47 2.36
C TYR A 213 23.09 -2.82 1.23
N GLU A 214 22.45 -2.05 0.35
CA GLU A 214 23.13 -1.34 -0.72
C GLU A 214 24.18 -0.39 -0.13
N ARG A 215 23.84 0.46 0.86
CA ARG A 215 24.78 1.40 1.51
C ARG A 215 25.93 0.72 2.25
N THR A 216 25.67 -0.34 3.00
CA THR A 216 26.63 -0.87 4.00
C THR A 216 27.26 -2.20 3.60
N GLY A 217 26.70 -2.93 2.63
CA GLY A 217 27.06 -4.32 2.35
C GLY A 217 26.61 -5.29 3.45
N SER A 218 25.70 -4.91 4.35
CA SER A 218 25.26 -5.73 5.49
C SER A 218 24.64 -7.06 5.06
N ALA A 219 25.38 -8.16 5.24
CA ALA A 219 24.91 -9.51 4.99
C ALA A 219 23.69 -9.88 5.85
N ALA A 220 23.59 -9.33 7.08
CA ALA A 220 22.47 -9.58 7.97
C ALA A 220 21.16 -8.98 7.43
N ALA A 221 21.21 -7.76 6.89
CA ALA A 221 20.05 -7.08 6.32
C ALA A 221 19.52 -7.83 5.07
N VAL A 222 20.38 -8.13 4.09
CA VAL A 222 19.95 -8.85 2.88
C VAL A 222 19.46 -10.26 3.19
N SER A 223 20.06 -10.95 4.17
CA SER A 223 19.61 -12.28 4.57
C SER A 223 18.21 -12.25 5.21
N ALA A 224 17.88 -11.20 5.97
CA ALA A 224 16.54 -11.03 6.54
C ALA A 224 15.49 -10.78 5.45
N VAL A 225 15.84 -9.98 4.44
CA VAL A 225 14.97 -9.78 3.26
C VAL A 225 14.76 -11.09 2.52
N GLN A 226 15.84 -11.83 2.22
CA GLN A 226 15.77 -13.11 1.52
C GLN A 226 14.92 -14.14 2.27
N ARG A 227 15.12 -14.31 3.59
CA ARG A 227 14.30 -15.24 4.40
C ARG A 227 12.84 -14.86 4.41
N THR A 228 12.54 -13.57 4.57
CA THR A 228 11.15 -13.08 4.62
C THR A 228 10.45 -13.27 3.28
N CYS A 229 11.09 -12.85 2.19
CA CYS A 229 10.57 -13.05 0.83
C CYS A 229 10.43 -14.54 0.49
N GLU A 230 11.42 -15.37 0.81
CA GLU A 230 11.33 -16.81 0.55
C GLU A 230 10.19 -17.47 1.34
N ALA A 231 10.00 -17.12 2.62
CA ALA A 231 8.92 -17.66 3.43
C ALA A 231 7.54 -17.28 2.87
N MET A 232 7.33 -16.00 2.51
CA MET A 232 6.07 -15.56 1.90
C MET A 232 5.82 -16.23 0.55
N ALA A 233 6.82 -16.30 -0.33
CA ALA A 233 6.70 -16.91 -1.67
C ALA A 233 6.39 -18.41 -1.64
N ARG A 234 6.81 -19.11 -0.58
CA ARG A 234 6.59 -20.55 -0.40
C ARG A 234 5.35 -20.87 0.45
N GLY A 235 4.85 -19.89 1.18
CA GLY A 235 3.65 -20.00 2.00
C GLY A 235 2.36 -19.96 1.18
N GLY A 236 1.23 -20.17 1.85
CA GLY A 236 -0.10 -20.05 1.25
C GLY A 236 -0.59 -18.61 1.10
N ILE A 237 0.12 -17.62 1.65
CA ILE A 237 -0.12 -16.20 1.36
C ILE A 237 0.15 -15.85 -0.11
N TYR A 238 1.06 -16.58 -0.77
CA TYR A 238 1.30 -16.48 -2.20
C TYR A 238 0.46 -17.51 -2.95
N ASP A 239 -0.29 -17.07 -3.95
CA ASP A 239 -1.10 -17.99 -4.77
C ASP A 239 -0.20 -18.81 -5.69
N GLN A 240 0.01 -20.07 -5.32
CA GLN A 240 0.90 -21.00 -6.01
C GLN A 240 0.43 -21.38 -7.44
N LEU A 241 -0.81 -21.03 -7.82
CA LEU A 241 -1.35 -21.34 -9.15
C LEU A 241 -1.31 -20.14 -10.10
N SER A 242 -1.74 -18.94 -9.68
CA SER A 242 -1.81 -17.76 -10.56
C SER A 242 -0.85 -16.63 -10.18
N GLY A 243 -0.12 -16.77 -9.09
CA GLY A 243 0.62 -15.66 -8.50
C GLY A 243 -0.29 -14.60 -7.85
N GLY A 244 0.38 -13.56 -7.37
CA GLY A 244 -0.21 -12.56 -6.50
C GLY A 244 -0.28 -13.01 -5.04
N PHE A 245 -0.25 -12.02 -4.16
CA PHE A 245 -0.29 -12.19 -2.71
C PHE A 245 -1.66 -11.82 -2.16
N ALA A 246 -2.12 -12.62 -1.21
CA ALA A 246 -3.17 -12.23 -0.28
C ALA A 246 -2.61 -11.22 0.75
N ARG A 247 -3.49 -10.42 1.37
CA ARG A 247 -3.06 -9.27 2.19
C ARG A 247 -2.24 -9.66 3.41
N TYR A 248 -2.64 -10.70 4.14
CA TYR A 248 -1.94 -11.15 5.34
C TYR A 248 -2.27 -12.58 5.72
N SER A 249 -1.42 -13.16 6.57
CA SER A 249 -1.58 -14.50 7.13
C SER A 249 -2.20 -14.43 8.51
N VAL A 250 -3.21 -15.26 8.81
CA VAL A 250 -3.79 -15.36 10.16
C VAL A 250 -2.86 -16.06 11.13
N ASP A 251 -1.99 -16.93 10.62
CA ASP A 251 -0.98 -17.64 11.39
C ASP A 251 0.42 -17.02 11.20
N PRO A 252 1.39 -17.32 12.07
CA PRO A 252 2.73 -16.74 11.99
C PRO A 252 3.65 -17.42 10.94
N TYR A 253 3.17 -18.46 10.27
CA TYR A 253 3.91 -19.35 9.37
C TYR A 253 3.71 -19.02 7.88
N TRP A 254 2.88 -18.03 7.55
CA TRP A 254 2.51 -17.63 6.19
C TRP A 254 1.64 -18.66 5.44
N VAL A 255 0.88 -19.50 6.15
CA VAL A 255 0.14 -20.61 5.53
C VAL A 255 -1.29 -20.25 5.18
N VAL A 256 -2.06 -19.74 6.13
CA VAL A 256 -3.48 -19.45 5.99
C VAL A 256 -3.65 -17.95 5.82
N PRO A 257 -4.01 -17.46 4.63
CA PRO A 257 -4.26 -16.05 4.41
C PRO A 257 -5.68 -15.65 4.82
N HIS A 258 -5.89 -14.35 5.02
CA HIS A 258 -7.16 -13.73 4.64
C HIS A 258 -7.08 -13.48 3.12
N PHE A 259 -7.95 -14.15 2.35
CA PHE A 259 -7.76 -14.37 0.91
C PHE A 259 -7.94 -13.14 0.02
N GLU A 260 -8.23 -11.97 0.62
CA GLU A 260 -8.28 -10.69 -0.08
C GLU A 260 -6.94 -10.40 -0.78
N LYS A 261 -6.99 -10.03 -2.06
CA LYS A 261 -5.79 -9.64 -2.82
C LYS A 261 -5.90 -8.18 -3.22
N MET A 262 -5.10 -7.32 -2.57
CA MET A 262 -5.14 -5.88 -2.79
C MET A 262 -4.10 -5.44 -3.81
N LEU A 263 -4.42 -4.42 -4.61
CA LEU A 263 -3.49 -3.84 -5.58
C LEU A 263 -2.24 -3.28 -4.90
N TYR A 264 -2.39 -2.54 -3.79
CA TYR A 264 -1.27 -1.90 -3.13
C TYR A 264 -0.27 -2.92 -2.55
N ASP A 265 -0.75 -4.02 -1.95
CA ASP A 265 0.13 -5.07 -1.41
C ASP A 265 0.96 -5.70 -2.54
N ASN A 266 0.31 -6.04 -3.64
CA ASN A 266 0.96 -6.65 -4.80
C ASN A 266 1.93 -5.69 -5.50
N ALA A 267 1.58 -4.40 -5.64
CA ALA A 267 2.48 -3.41 -6.20
C ALA A 267 3.73 -3.20 -5.32
N LEU A 268 3.55 -3.08 -4.00
CA LEU A 268 4.66 -2.88 -3.07
C LEU A 268 5.55 -4.13 -2.98
N LEU A 269 4.97 -5.33 -3.00
CA LEU A 269 5.75 -6.58 -3.06
C LEU A 269 6.46 -6.77 -4.39
N LEU A 270 5.82 -6.45 -5.53
CA LEU A 270 6.46 -6.47 -6.84
C LEU A 270 7.76 -5.64 -6.82
N ARG A 271 7.70 -4.43 -6.26
CA ARG A 271 8.87 -3.55 -6.10
C ARG A 271 9.99 -4.23 -5.32
N VAL A 272 9.68 -4.79 -4.14
CA VAL A 272 10.63 -5.50 -3.28
C VAL A 272 11.28 -6.69 -3.98
N TYR A 273 10.47 -7.57 -4.59
CA TYR A 273 10.99 -8.76 -5.26
C TYR A 273 11.81 -8.41 -6.50
N ALA A 274 11.41 -7.39 -7.27
CA ALA A 274 12.18 -6.90 -8.41
C ALA A 274 13.55 -6.37 -7.96
N HIS A 275 13.59 -5.58 -6.89
CA HIS A 275 14.84 -5.08 -6.32
C HIS A 275 15.71 -6.19 -5.74
N LEU A 276 15.13 -7.14 -5.00
CA LEU A 276 15.86 -8.30 -4.50
C LEU A 276 16.47 -9.12 -5.65
N ALA A 277 15.68 -9.39 -6.70
CA ALA A 277 16.14 -10.12 -7.88
C ALA A 277 17.31 -9.38 -8.58
N ARG A 278 17.20 -8.06 -8.74
CA ARG A 278 18.24 -7.22 -9.35
C ARG A 278 19.53 -7.22 -8.53
N ARG A 279 19.44 -7.22 -7.20
CA ARG A 279 20.61 -7.09 -6.31
C ARG A 279 21.30 -8.40 -5.97
N THR A 280 20.57 -9.50 -5.88
CA THR A 280 21.15 -10.78 -5.44
C THR A 280 21.16 -11.83 -6.53
N GLY A 281 20.57 -11.56 -7.71
CA GLY A 281 20.37 -12.56 -8.75
C GLY A 281 19.43 -13.70 -8.35
N SER A 282 18.59 -13.51 -7.32
CA SER A 282 17.71 -14.57 -6.80
C SER A 282 16.71 -15.02 -7.87
N VAL A 283 16.80 -16.30 -8.26
CA VAL A 283 15.88 -16.93 -9.22
C VAL A 283 14.46 -16.95 -8.68
N LEU A 284 14.29 -17.25 -7.38
CA LEU A 284 12.99 -17.20 -6.72
C LEU A 284 12.41 -15.78 -6.78
N ALA A 285 13.20 -14.76 -6.43
CA ALA A 285 12.71 -13.39 -6.44
C ALA A 285 12.32 -12.92 -7.85
N ARG A 286 13.11 -13.31 -8.88
CA ARG A 286 12.79 -13.02 -10.28
C ARG A 286 11.47 -13.68 -10.71
N ARG A 287 11.26 -14.95 -10.36
CA ARG A 287 10.01 -15.68 -10.64
C ARG A 287 8.82 -14.96 -10.02
N ILE A 288 8.89 -14.71 -8.71
CA ILE A 288 7.79 -14.10 -7.95
C ILE A 288 7.50 -12.68 -8.45
N ALA A 289 8.51 -11.86 -8.72
CA ALA A 289 8.30 -10.55 -9.32
C ALA A 289 7.60 -10.65 -10.68
N SER A 290 8.00 -11.59 -11.55
CA SER A 290 7.35 -11.77 -12.85
C SER A 290 5.89 -12.20 -12.70
N GLU A 291 5.63 -13.23 -11.90
CA GLU A 291 4.28 -13.77 -11.68
C GLU A 291 3.35 -12.75 -11.00
N THR A 292 3.85 -11.96 -10.04
CA THR A 292 3.07 -10.87 -9.43
C THR A 292 2.75 -9.76 -10.43
N ALA A 293 3.69 -9.39 -11.29
CA ALA A 293 3.42 -8.40 -12.35
C ALA A 293 2.37 -8.92 -13.35
N ASP A 294 2.47 -10.19 -13.75
CA ASP A 294 1.51 -10.83 -14.64
C ASP A 294 0.12 -10.93 -13.98
N PHE A 295 0.04 -11.28 -12.68
CA PHE A 295 -1.20 -11.26 -11.90
C PHE A 295 -1.85 -9.87 -11.88
N MET A 296 -1.08 -8.82 -11.57
CA MET A 296 -1.61 -7.45 -11.54
C MET A 296 -2.20 -7.05 -12.90
N ILE A 297 -1.51 -7.38 -14.00
CA ILE A 297 -1.96 -7.04 -15.36
C ILE A 297 -3.18 -7.86 -15.76
N ALA A 298 -3.19 -9.16 -15.48
CA ALA A 298 -4.23 -10.07 -15.94
C ALA A 298 -5.52 -9.99 -15.11
N GLU A 299 -5.41 -9.95 -13.79
CA GLU A 299 -6.56 -10.08 -12.87
C GLU A 299 -7.07 -8.72 -12.40
N LEU A 300 -6.17 -7.77 -12.14
CA LEU A 300 -6.51 -6.43 -11.64
C LEU A 300 -6.59 -5.37 -12.74
N GLY A 301 -6.13 -5.64 -13.96
CA GLY A 301 -6.18 -4.71 -15.07
C GLY A 301 -7.62 -4.41 -15.56
N ASP A 302 -7.94 -3.14 -15.75
CA ASP A 302 -9.13 -2.68 -16.47
C ASP A 302 -8.86 -1.35 -17.20
N ARG A 303 -9.13 -1.31 -18.52
CA ARG A 303 -9.03 -0.10 -19.37
C ARG A 303 -7.73 0.70 -19.18
N ASP A 304 -6.60 0.01 -19.25
CA ASP A 304 -5.24 0.55 -19.05
C ASP A 304 -4.94 1.03 -17.62
N MET A 305 -5.82 0.84 -16.64
CA MET A 305 -5.57 1.09 -15.21
C MET A 305 -5.71 -0.21 -14.40
N PHE A 306 -5.57 -0.12 -13.08
CA PHE A 306 -5.73 -1.24 -12.16
C PHE A 306 -6.84 -0.99 -11.14
N THR A 307 -7.65 -2.02 -10.95
CA THR A 307 -8.75 -2.11 -9.98
C THR A 307 -8.21 -2.41 -8.57
N SER A 308 -9.05 -2.22 -7.56
CA SER A 308 -8.65 -2.11 -6.16
C SER A 308 -8.25 -3.44 -5.54
N SER A 309 -9.08 -4.48 -5.74
CA SER A 309 -8.87 -5.76 -5.08
C SER A 309 -9.70 -6.90 -5.67
N LEU A 310 -9.33 -8.13 -5.30
CA LEU A 310 -10.22 -9.29 -5.30
C LEU A 310 -10.71 -9.57 -3.87
N ASP A 311 -11.99 -9.90 -3.74
CA ASP A 311 -12.65 -10.26 -2.48
C ASP A 311 -12.02 -11.51 -1.84
N ALA A 312 -12.06 -11.59 -0.51
CA ALA A 312 -11.68 -12.78 0.23
C ALA A 312 -12.72 -13.91 0.06
N ASP A 313 -13.99 -13.55 -0.13
CA ASP A 313 -15.11 -14.48 -0.21
C ASP A 313 -15.44 -14.86 -1.66
N ALA A 314 -15.73 -16.15 -1.85
CA ALA A 314 -16.34 -16.66 -3.07
C ALA A 314 -17.50 -17.60 -2.72
N ALA A 315 -18.68 -17.37 -3.32
CA ALA A 315 -19.92 -18.10 -3.02
C ALA A 315 -20.31 -18.15 -1.53
N GLY A 316 -20.02 -17.09 -0.76
CA GLY A 316 -20.41 -16.96 0.65
C GLY A 316 -19.49 -17.66 1.64
N GLY A 317 -18.29 -18.06 1.23
CA GLY A 317 -17.25 -18.56 2.13
C GLY A 317 -15.86 -18.01 1.76
N GLU A 318 -15.11 -17.62 2.79
CA GLU A 318 -13.74 -17.12 2.64
C GLU A 318 -12.83 -18.19 2.04
N GLY A 319 -12.06 -17.83 1.01
CA GLY A 319 -11.01 -18.69 0.47
C GLY A 319 -11.47 -19.91 -0.33
N SER A 320 -12.78 -20.11 -0.53
CA SER A 320 -13.35 -21.35 -1.08
C SER A 320 -12.80 -21.73 -2.47
N THR A 321 -12.46 -20.76 -3.30
CA THR A 321 -11.84 -21.03 -4.61
C THR A 321 -10.36 -21.42 -4.53
N TYR A 322 -9.67 -21.09 -3.43
CA TYR A 322 -8.21 -21.20 -3.30
C TYR A 322 -7.74 -22.47 -2.59
N VAL A 323 -8.61 -23.10 -1.80
CA VAL A 323 -8.28 -24.29 -0.99
C VAL A 323 -8.64 -25.60 -1.69
N TRP A 324 -7.93 -26.67 -1.36
CA TRP A 324 -8.06 -27.98 -2.00
C TRP A 324 -8.03 -29.13 -1.00
N THR A 325 -8.79 -30.18 -1.28
CA THR A 325 -8.66 -31.48 -0.61
C THR A 325 -7.90 -32.49 -1.47
N PRO A 326 -7.32 -33.56 -0.88
CA PRO A 326 -6.69 -34.62 -1.65
C PRO A 326 -7.64 -35.26 -2.68
N ALA A 327 -8.93 -35.37 -2.35
CA ALA A 327 -9.95 -35.91 -3.24
C ALA A 327 -10.17 -35.02 -4.47
N GLU A 328 -10.21 -33.70 -4.30
CA GLU A 328 -10.35 -32.76 -5.42
C GLU A 328 -9.13 -32.78 -6.34
N LEU A 329 -7.92 -32.87 -5.77
CA LEU A 329 -6.69 -33.00 -6.58
C LEU A 329 -6.73 -34.26 -7.45
N ARG A 330 -7.10 -35.41 -6.87
CA ARG A 330 -7.25 -36.66 -7.65
C ARG A 330 -8.37 -36.58 -8.68
N SER A 331 -9.46 -35.90 -8.38
CA SER A 331 -10.55 -35.69 -9.34
C SER A 331 -10.11 -34.82 -10.53
N ALA A 332 -9.28 -33.81 -10.29
CA ALA A 332 -8.83 -32.89 -11.33
C ALA A 332 -7.67 -33.46 -12.17
N LEU A 333 -6.78 -34.24 -11.55
CA LEU A 333 -5.50 -34.66 -12.14
C LEU A 333 -5.40 -36.16 -12.42
N GLY A 334 -6.31 -36.97 -11.87
CA GLY A 334 -6.14 -38.42 -11.77
C GLY A 334 -5.33 -38.84 -10.54
N ASP A 335 -5.26 -40.14 -10.26
CA ASP A 335 -4.69 -40.64 -8.99
C ASP A 335 -3.19 -40.36 -8.83
N ASP A 336 -2.38 -40.62 -9.86
CA ASP A 336 -0.91 -40.44 -9.78
C ASP A 336 -0.53 -38.97 -9.62
N ASP A 337 -0.97 -38.11 -10.54
CA ASP A 337 -0.71 -36.67 -10.48
C ASP A 337 -1.39 -36.00 -9.28
N GLY A 338 -2.56 -36.48 -8.85
CA GLY A 338 -3.24 -35.98 -7.66
C GLY A 338 -2.47 -36.27 -6.37
N ILE A 339 -1.91 -37.47 -6.22
CA ILE A 339 -1.07 -37.83 -5.07
C ILE A 339 0.24 -37.02 -5.08
N TRP A 340 0.87 -36.90 -6.26
CA TRP A 340 2.08 -36.10 -6.41
C TRP A 340 1.82 -34.63 -6.08
N ALA A 341 0.74 -34.04 -6.60
CA ALA A 341 0.35 -32.66 -6.33
C ALA A 341 0.07 -32.43 -4.84
N ALA A 342 -0.60 -33.38 -4.16
CA ALA A 342 -0.86 -33.27 -2.73
C ALA A 342 0.45 -33.18 -1.92
N ALA A 343 1.45 -33.99 -2.28
CA ALA A 343 2.76 -33.94 -1.63
C ALA A 343 3.52 -32.64 -1.92
N VAL A 344 3.50 -32.16 -3.17
CA VAL A 344 4.19 -30.93 -3.58
C VAL A 344 3.57 -29.69 -2.95
N PHE A 345 2.23 -29.61 -2.94
CA PHE A 345 1.52 -28.43 -2.43
C PHE A 345 1.22 -28.46 -0.93
N GLY A 346 1.56 -29.55 -0.24
CA GLY A 346 1.30 -29.71 1.19
C GLY A 346 -0.19 -29.90 1.52
N VAL A 347 -0.95 -30.58 0.66
CA VAL A 347 -2.38 -30.87 0.87
C VAL A 347 -2.55 -32.18 1.62
N THR A 348 -3.22 -32.15 2.77
CA THR A 348 -3.40 -33.30 3.67
C THR A 348 -4.88 -33.60 3.92
N ASP A 349 -5.18 -34.79 4.47
CA ASP A 349 -6.55 -35.16 4.89
C ASP A 349 -7.02 -34.38 6.14
N GLU A 350 -6.08 -33.92 6.98
CA GLU A 350 -6.38 -33.07 8.15
C GLU A 350 -6.77 -31.65 7.73
N GLY A 351 -6.17 -31.17 6.62
CA GLY A 351 -6.33 -29.79 6.16
C GLY A 351 -5.46 -28.80 6.93
N THR A 352 -5.14 -27.68 6.29
CA THR A 352 -4.64 -26.48 6.97
C THR A 352 -5.72 -25.42 7.14
N PHE A 353 -6.89 -25.65 6.56
CA PHE A 353 -8.04 -24.76 6.56
C PHE A 353 -9.33 -25.53 6.85
N GLU A 354 -10.46 -24.81 6.87
CA GLU A 354 -11.77 -25.34 7.22
C GLU A 354 -12.18 -26.56 6.36
N HIS A 355 -13.03 -27.40 6.94
CA HIS A 355 -13.61 -28.57 6.26
C HIS A 355 -12.59 -29.58 5.68
N GLY A 356 -11.38 -29.66 6.25
CA GLY A 356 -10.32 -30.57 5.80
C GLY A 356 -9.64 -30.13 4.51
N ALA A 357 -9.87 -28.89 4.07
CA ALA A 357 -9.17 -28.32 2.93
C ALA A 357 -7.79 -27.79 3.34
N SER A 358 -6.88 -27.70 2.38
CA SER A 358 -5.55 -27.12 2.58
C SER A 358 -5.34 -25.92 1.66
N VAL A 359 -4.69 -24.89 2.18
CA VAL A 359 -4.12 -23.81 1.36
C VAL A 359 -2.87 -24.34 0.68
N LEU A 360 -2.76 -24.13 -0.64
CA LEU A 360 -1.60 -24.60 -1.40
C LEU A 360 -0.34 -23.84 -0.97
N GLN A 361 0.71 -24.58 -0.64
CA GLN A 361 2.04 -24.07 -0.32
C GLN A 361 3.04 -24.59 -1.35
N LEU A 362 4.26 -24.07 -1.38
CA LEU A 362 5.35 -24.67 -2.17
C LEU A 362 6.65 -24.75 -1.34
N PRO A 363 6.71 -25.63 -0.32
CA PRO A 363 7.80 -25.66 0.65
C PRO A 363 9.16 -25.95 -0.01
N ALA A 364 9.17 -26.80 -1.04
CA ALA A 364 10.35 -27.17 -1.79
C ALA A 364 10.17 -26.88 -3.29
N THR A 365 11.28 -26.62 -3.98
CA THR A 365 11.30 -26.59 -5.44
C THR A 365 10.93 -27.99 -5.98
N PRO A 366 9.95 -28.10 -6.89
CA PRO A 366 9.60 -29.38 -7.51
C PRO A 366 10.81 -30.03 -8.21
N ASP A 367 10.95 -31.34 -8.06
CA ASP A 367 12.00 -32.14 -8.69
C ASP A 367 11.73 -32.41 -10.19
N ASP A 368 10.47 -32.33 -10.61
CA ASP A 368 10.04 -32.37 -12.01
C ASP A 368 9.30 -31.06 -12.40
N PRO A 369 10.01 -30.05 -12.94
CA PRO A 369 9.41 -28.79 -13.35
C PRO A 369 8.38 -28.91 -14.48
N ALA A 370 8.53 -29.89 -15.39
CA ALA A 370 7.63 -30.05 -16.52
C ALA A 370 6.28 -30.64 -16.07
N ARG A 371 6.33 -31.64 -15.17
CA ARG A 371 5.14 -32.17 -14.50
C ARG A 371 4.47 -31.10 -13.66
N PHE A 372 5.24 -30.32 -12.90
CA PHE A 372 4.74 -29.21 -12.10
C PHE A 372 3.92 -28.22 -12.94
N GLU A 373 4.46 -27.72 -14.06
CA GLU A 373 3.74 -26.75 -14.90
C GLU A 373 2.47 -27.32 -15.52
N THR A 374 2.47 -28.60 -15.91
CA THR A 374 1.28 -29.28 -16.43
C THR A 374 0.19 -29.36 -15.35
N ILE A 375 0.56 -29.76 -14.14
CA ILE A 375 -0.34 -29.84 -12.98
C ILE A 375 -0.86 -28.46 -12.59
N ARG A 376 0.03 -27.47 -12.47
CA ARG A 376 -0.33 -26.08 -12.13
C ARG A 376 -1.35 -25.53 -13.13
N THR A 377 -1.11 -25.72 -14.43
CA THR A 377 -2.03 -25.30 -15.50
C THR A 377 -3.39 -25.98 -15.40
N THR A 378 -3.39 -27.30 -15.12
CA THR A 378 -4.64 -28.08 -15.00
C THR A 378 -5.45 -27.66 -13.78
N LEU A 379 -4.79 -27.47 -12.63
CA LEU A 379 -5.42 -26.97 -11.40
C LEU A 379 -5.94 -25.54 -11.58
N LEU A 380 -5.20 -24.67 -12.27
CA LEU A 380 -5.65 -23.32 -12.56
C LEU A 380 -6.92 -23.33 -13.44
N ALA A 381 -6.97 -24.17 -14.47
CA ALA A 381 -8.16 -24.34 -15.30
C ALA A 381 -9.35 -24.92 -14.51
N SER A 382 -9.10 -25.88 -13.62
CA SER A 382 -10.13 -26.41 -12.71
C SER A 382 -10.62 -25.34 -11.73
N ARG A 383 -9.72 -24.51 -11.20
CA ARG A 383 -10.07 -23.38 -10.33
C ARG A 383 -10.95 -22.36 -11.03
N ALA A 384 -10.66 -22.02 -12.28
CA ALA A 384 -11.45 -21.05 -13.05
C ALA A 384 -12.92 -21.47 -13.26
N ALA A 385 -13.24 -22.77 -13.11
CA ALA A 385 -14.61 -23.27 -13.16
C ALA A 385 -15.35 -23.18 -11.80
N ARG A 386 -14.65 -22.85 -10.72
CA ARG A 386 -15.23 -22.58 -9.39
C ARG A 386 -15.81 -21.16 -9.35
N PRO A 387 -16.75 -20.86 -8.44
CA PRO A 387 -17.12 -19.48 -8.15
C PRO A 387 -15.87 -18.65 -7.84
N GLN A 388 -15.69 -17.54 -8.57
CA GLN A 388 -14.55 -16.63 -8.39
C GLN A 388 -14.91 -15.50 -7.42
N PRO A 389 -13.93 -14.96 -6.67
CA PRO A 389 -14.14 -13.79 -5.84
C PRO A 389 -14.59 -12.60 -6.68
N ALA A 390 -15.42 -11.76 -6.09
CA ALA A 390 -15.81 -10.51 -6.72
C ALA A 390 -14.58 -9.58 -6.85
N ARG A 391 -14.56 -8.77 -7.89
CA ARG A 391 -13.53 -7.74 -8.09
C ARG A 391 -14.09 -6.39 -7.64
N ASP A 392 -13.36 -5.67 -6.81
CA ASP A 392 -13.64 -4.25 -6.56
C ASP A 392 -13.05 -3.43 -7.72
N ASP A 393 -13.89 -3.13 -8.70
CA ASP A 393 -13.54 -2.38 -9.92
C ASP A 393 -13.17 -0.90 -9.66
N LYS A 394 -13.17 -0.43 -8.42
CA LYS A 394 -12.73 0.92 -8.07
C LYS A 394 -11.26 1.11 -8.44
N VAL A 395 -10.94 2.26 -9.01
CA VAL A 395 -9.57 2.68 -9.31
C VAL A 395 -9.18 3.73 -8.29
N VAL A 396 -8.18 3.46 -7.46
CA VAL A 396 -7.64 4.40 -6.46
C VAL A 396 -6.33 5.00 -6.95
N THR A 397 -6.18 6.32 -6.85
CA THR A 397 -5.03 7.06 -7.39
C THR A 397 -3.71 6.61 -6.77
N ALA A 398 -3.58 6.62 -5.45
CA ALA A 398 -2.36 6.21 -4.77
C ALA A 398 -1.92 4.79 -5.17
N TRP A 399 -2.87 3.85 -5.23
CA TRP A 399 -2.57 2.44 -5.49
C TRP A 399 -2.12 2.20 -6.94
N ASN A 400 -2.71 2.93 -7.89
CA ASN A 400 -2.24 2.94 -9.26
C ASN A 400 -0.87 3.64 -9.37
N GLY A 401 -0.60 4.67 -8.57
CA GLY A 401 0.74 5.27 -8.44
C GLY A 401 1.80 4.26 -7.97
N PHE A 402 1.49 3.44 -6.97
CA PHE A 402 2.35 2.34 -6.55
C PHE A 402 2.56 1.31 -7.67
N ALA A 403 1.49 0.92 -8.36
CA ALA A 403 1.56 -0.04 -9.47
C ALA A 403 2.44 0.48 -10.62
N VAL A 404 2.30 1.75 -11.01
CA VAL A 404 3.12 2.39 -12.05
C VAL A 404 4.59 2.40 -11.65
N THR A 405 4.92 2.80 -10.42
CA THR A 405 6.29 2.78 -9.90
C THR A 405 6.88 1.36 -9.93
N ALA A 406 6.14 0.39 -9.38
CA ALA A 406 6.57 -1.00 -9.30
C ALA A 406 6.78 -1.64 -10.67
N LEU A 407 5.86 -1.44 -11.63
CA LEU A 407 5.96 -1.97 -12.99
C LEU A 407 7.11 -1.32 -13.77
N ALA A 408 7.31 0.00 -13.62
CA ALA A 408 8.41 0.70 -14.27
C ALA A 408 9.78 0.21 -13.75
N GLU A 409 9.94 0.06 -12.43
CA GLU A 409 11.18 -0.47 -11.86
C GLU A 409 11.38 -1.98 -12.16
N ALA A 410 10.30 -2.77 -12.13
CA ALA A 410 10.32 -4.19 -12.48
C ALA A 410 10.69 -4.41 -13.96
N SER A 411 10.29 -3.52 -14.87
CA SER A 411 10.68 -3.60 -16.29
C SER A 411 12.19 -3.66 -16.47
N VAL A 412 12.94 -2.90 -15.66
CA VAL A 412 14.40 -2.88 -15.64
C VAL A 412 14.95 -4.15 -14.99
N ALA A 413 14.47 -4.48 -13.79
CA ALA A 413 14.98 -5.63 -13.03
C ALA A 413 14.77 -6.98 -13.74
N LEU A 414 13.63 -7.11 -14.42
CA LEU A 414 13.22 -8.33 -15.12
C LEU A 414 13.60 -8.32 -16.60
N GLN A 415 14.03 -7.18 -17.15
CA GLN A 415 14.27 -6.97 -18.58
C GLN A 415 13.01 -7.25 -19.43
N ARG A 416 11.86 -6.75 -18.95
CA ARG A 416 10.53 -6.91 -19.55
C ARG A 416 9.95 -5.53 -19.92
N PRO A 417 10.25 -4.98 -21.12
CA PRO A 417 9.84 -3.63 -21.51
C PRO A 417 8.31 -3.44 -21.57
N GLU A 418 7.54 -4.50 -21.77
CA GLU A 418 6.08 -4.46 -21.75
C GLU A 418 5.49 -4.00 -20.40
N LEU A 419 6.24 -4.16 -19.30
CA LEU A 419 5.83 -3.66 -17.99
C LEU A 419 5.92 -2.12 -17.93
N LEU A 420 6.92 -1.52 -18.58
CA LEU A 420 7.03 -0.06 -18.71
C LEU A 420 5.90 0.51 -19.58
N ASP A 421 5.49 -0.22 -20.62
CA ASP A 421 4.35 0.17 -21.46
C ASP A 421 3.05 0.16 -20.67
N ALA A 422 2.81 -0.88 -19.85
CA ALA A 422 1.65 -0.95 -18.96
C ALA A 422 1.65 0.20 -17.94
N ALA A 423 2.79 0.48 -17.31
CA ALA A 423 2.97 1.59 -16.38
C ALA A 423 2.66 2.95 -17.06
N SER A 424 3.16 3.16 -18.27
CA SER A 424 2.98 4.42 -19.01
C SER A 424 1.53 4.64 -19.46
N ARG A 425 0.82 3.58 -19.88
CA ARG A 425 -0.60 3.68 -20.23
C ARG A 425 -1.47 3.97 -19.01
N CYS A 426 -1.17 3.32 -17.88
CA CYS A 426 -1.85 3.59 -16.60
C CYS A 426 -1.66 5.02 -16.14
N ALA A 427 -0.41 5.52 -16.09
CA ALA A 427 -0.15 6.90 -15.70
C ALA A 427 -0.91 7.91 -16.58
N ARG A 428 -0.90 7.72 -17.91
CA ARG A 428 -1.66 8.57 -18.84
C ARG A 428 -3.14 8.56 -18.51
N ARG A 429 -3.74 7.37 -18.43
CA ARG A 429 -5.18 7.24 -18.20
C ARG A 429 -5.61 7.80 -16.86
N LEU A 430 -4.79 7.61 -15.83
CA LEU A 430 -5.04 8.11 -14.48
C LEU A 430 -4.97 9.64 -14.42
N VAL A 431 -3.95 10.25 -15.04
CA VAL A 431 -3.86 11.71 -15.14
C VAL A 431 -5.04 12.28 -15.92
N ASP A 432 -5.39 11.70 -17.06
CA ASP A 432 -6.51 12.16 -17.90
C ASP A 432 -7.86 12.08 -17.17
N LEU A 433 -8.04 11.10 -16.27
CA LEU A 433 -9.32 10.84 -15.61
C LEU A 433 -9.42 11.49 -14.22
N HIS A 434 -8.38 11.37 -13.38
CA HIS A 434 -8.43 11.78 -11.97
C HIS A 434 -7.95 13.20 -11.73
N MET A 435 -7.29 13.85 -12.70
CA MET A 435 -6.99 15.28 -12.61
C MET A 435 -8.22 16.09 -13.08
N VAL A 436 -8.95 16.67 -12.13
CA VAL A 436 -10.16 17.46 -12.39
C VAL A 436 -9.95 18.88 -11.89
N ASP A 437 -10.05 19.86 -12.78
CA ASP A 437 -9.86 21.28 -12.47
C ASP A 437 -8.52 21.57 -11.75
N GLY A 438 -7.47 20.84 -12.10
CA GLY A 438 -6.13 20.97 -11.52
C GLY A 438 -5.97 20.33 -10.13
N ARG A 439 -6.97 19.63 -9.61
CA ARG A 439 -6.90 18.88 -8.35
C ARG A 439 -7.13 17.39 -8.58
N LEU A 440 -6.43 16.58 -7.79
CA LEU A 440 -6.51 15.14 -7.88
C LEU A 440 -7.80 14.63 -7.23
N ARG A 441 -8.40 13.61 -7.83
CA ARG A 441 -9.50 12.83 -7.25
C ARG A 441 -8.94 11.52 -6.72
N ARG A 442 -9.52 11.01 -5.62
CA ARG A 442 -9.01 9.79 -4.99
C ARG A 442 -9.41 8.53 -5.75
N ALA A 443 -10.66 8.45 -6.19
CA ALA A 443 -11.21 7.24 -6.75
C ALA A 443 -12.13 7.48 -7.97
N SER A 444 -12.26 6.45 -8.81
CA SER A 444 -13.30 6.35 -9.85
C SER A 444 -13.83 4.93 -9.95
N LEU A 445 -15.02 4.77 -10.53
CA LEU A 445 -15.65 3.47 -10.79
C LEU A 445 -16.19 3.45 -12.22
N GLY A 446 -15.79 2.46 -13.02
CA GLY A 446 -16.28 2.29 -14.40
C GLY A 446 -15.96 3.47 -15.32
N GLY A 447 -14.97 4.30 -14.98
CA GLY A 447 -14.62 5.54 -15.67
C GLY A 447 -15.38 6.79 -15.21
N ALA A 448 -16.24 6.68 -14.19
CA ALA A 448 -16.89 7.83 -13.55
C ALA A 448 -16.09 8.23 -12.31
N VAL A 449 -15.64 9.48 -12.27
CA VAL A 449 -14.83 10.04 -11.19
C VAL A 449 -15.68 10.28 -9.94
N GLY A 450 -15.21 9.81 -8.80
CA GLY A 450 -15.87 9.97 -7.50
C GLY A 450 -15.74 11.39 -6.93
N ALA A 451 -16.54 11.67 -5.91
CA ALA A 451 -16.53 12.98 -5.25
C ALA A 451 -15.32 13.20 -4.32
N SER A 452 -14.72 12.13 -3.79
CA SER A 452 -13.59 12.21 -2.86
C SER A 452 -12.38 12.91 -3.46
N ALA A 453 -11.94 13.97 -2.80
CA ALA A 453 -10.69 14.65 -3.11
C ALA A 453 -9.49 13.74 -2.86
N GLY A 454 -8.45 13.87 -3.67
CA GLY A 454 -7.18 13.20 -3.44
C GLY A 454 -6.53 13.70 -2.15
N ILE A 455 -5.95 12.78 -1.38
CA ILE A 455 -5.21 13.08 -0.16
C ILE A 455 -3.70 13.16 -0.44
N LEU A 456 -2.89 13.43 0.58
CA LEU A 456 -1.43 13.53 0.44
C LEU A 456 -0.82 12.28 -0.20
N GLU A 457 -1.28 11.10 0.22
CA GLU A 457 -0.87 9.80 -0.33
C GLU A 457 -1.04 9.75 -1.86
N ASP A 458 -2.18 10.23 -2.38
CA ASP A 458 -2.49 10.21 -3.81
C ASP A 458 -1.54 11.12 -4.60
N HIS A 459 -1.26 12.32 -4.07
CA HIS A 459 -0.34 13.27 -4.71
C HIS A 459 1.09 12.75 -4.70
N ALA A 460 1.55 12.24 -3.55
CA ALA A 460 2.90 11.75 -3.38
C ALA A 460 3.17 10.48 -4.22
N ALA A 461 2.27 9.49 -4.17
CA ALA A 461 2.41 8.25 -4.92
C ALA A 461 2.40 8.48 -6.44
N LEU A 462 1.50 9.34 -6.94
CA LEU A 462 1.45 9.66 -8.36
C LEU A 462 2.64 10.52 -8.79
N ALA A 463 3.08 11.49 -7.98
CA ALA A 463 4.28 12.27 -8.27
C ALA A 463 5.52 11.36 -8.37
N THR A 464 5.72 10.44 -7.42
CA THR A 464 6.80 9.44 -7.49
C THR A 464 6.71 8.60 -8.76
N ALA A 465 5.52 8.12 -9.11
CA ALA A 465 5.30 7.34 -10.32
C ALA A 465 5.69 8.09 -11.60
N LEU A 466 5.27 9.36 -11.71
CA LEU A 466 5.58 10.21 -12.86
C LEU A 466 7.08 10.56 -12.93
N LEU A 467 7.74 10.79 -11.80
CA LEU A 467 9.19 11.01 -11.74
C LEU A 467 9.99 9.75 -12.09
N THR A 468 9.49 8.57 -11.71
CA THR A 468 10.05 7.28 -12.13
C THR A 468 9.89 7.07 -13.64
N LEU A 469 8.74 7.41 -14.22
CA LEU A 469 8.54 7.37 -15.67
C LEU A 469 9.41 8.40 -16.40
N TYR A 470 9.62 9.59 -15.84
CA TYR A 470 10.50 10.61 -16.42
C TYR A 470 11.94 10.10 -16.61
N GLN A 471 12.47 9.37 -15.62
CA GLN A 471 13.79 8.74 -15.71
C GLN A 471 13.89 7.70 -16.86
N GLN A 472 12.78 7.07 -17.20
CA GLN A 472 12.72 6.06 -18.27
C GLN A 472 12.44 6.67 -19.65
N THR A 473 11.60 7.70 -19.71
CA THR A 473 10.95 8.19 -20.95
C THR A 473 11.26 9.64 -21.31
N GLY A 474 11.77 10.44 -20.36
CA GLY A 474 11.95 11.89 -20.52
C GLY A 474 10.65 12.72 -20.49
N GLN A 475 9.50 12.10 -20.22
CA GLN A 475 8.18 12.75 -20.15
C GLN A 475 7.67 12.83 -18.70
N TRP A 476 6.58 13.56 -18.43
CA TRP A 476 5.86 13.63 -17.13
C TRP A 476 6.38 14.61 -16.06
N LEU A 477 7.51 15.28 -16.30
CA LEU A 477 8.07 16.20 -15.31
C LEU A 477 7.12 17.37 -14.97
N PRO A 478 6.42 18.02 -15.93
CA PRO A 478 5.47 19.08 -15.60
C PRO A 478 4.32 18.62 -14.70
N GLU A 479 3.73 17.47 -14.99
CA GLU A 479 2.61 16.88 -14.25
C GLU A 479 3.04 16.49 -12.83
N ALA A 480 4.23 15.90 -12.68
CA ALA A 480 4.80 15.59 -11.38
C ALA A 480 5.02 16.84 -10.53
N ARG A 481 5.55 17.92 -11.13
CA ARG A 481 5.76 19.20 -10.43
C ARG A 481 4.46 19.84 -10.00
N HIS A 482 3.42 19.79 -10.84
CA HIS A 482 2.09 20.29 -10.49
C HIS A 482 1.55 19.60 -9.23
N LEU A 483 1.63 18.27 -9.15
CA LEU A 483 1.21 17.51 -7.98
C LEU A 483 1.99 17.89 -6.71
N LEU A 484 3.31 18.06 -6.82
CA LEU A 484 4.15 18.45 -5.69
C LEU A 484 3.90 19.89 -5.24
N ASP A 485 3.64 20.80 -6.18
CA ASP A 485 3.32 22.19 -5.86
C ASP A 485 1.98 22.28 -5.12
N VAL A 486 0.97 21.53 -5.55
CA VAL A 486 -0.32 21.38 -4.84
C VAL A 486 -0.11 20.78 -3.45
N ALA A 487 0.72 19.74 -3.34
CA ALA A 487 1.04 19.11 -2.05
C ALA A 487 1.65 20.14 -1.07
N LEU A 488 2.67 20.87 -1.52
CA LEU A 488 3.36 21.90 -0.73
C LEU A 488 2.44 23.05 -0.31
N GLU A 489 1.47 23.41 -1.16
CA GLU A 489 0.53 24.49 -0.88
C GLU A 489 -0.53 24.08 0.14
N HIS A 490 -1.15 22.91 -0.04
CA HIS A 490 -2.37 22.55 0.68
C HIS A 490 -2.17 21.56 1.82
N PHE A 491 -1.07 20.81 1.85
CA PHE A 491 -0.87 19.71 2.80
C PHE A 491 0.28 19.94 3.78
N ALA A 492 1.24 20.80 3.44
CA ALA A 492 2.33 21.14 4.36
C ALA A 492 1.78 21.89 5.59
N ASP A 493 2.33 21.60 6.77
CA ASP A 493 2.05 22.37 7.98
C ASP A 493 2.83 23.70 7.93
N PRO A 494 2.16 24.87 7.84
CA PRO A 494 2.84 26.14 7.74
C PRO A 494 3.56 26.54 9.04
N GLU A 495 3.20 25.94 10.17
CA GLU A 495 3.82 26.22 11.48
C GLU A 495 4.98 25.26 11.79
N GLN A 496 5.02 24.09 11.16
CA GLN A 496 6.01 23.04 11.43
C GLN A 496 6.63 22.51 10.14
N PRO A 497 7.79 23.06 9.69
CA PRO A 497 8.46 22.60 8.49
C PRO A 497 8.71 21.09 8.46
N GLY A 498 8.35 20.45 7.36
CA GLY A 498 8.51 19.01 7.16
C GLY A 498 7.38 18.14 7.71
N ARG A 499 6.45 18.72 8.47
CA ARG A 499 5.22 18.04 8.88
C ARG A 499 4.14 18.22 7.81
N TRP A 500 3.34 17.18 7.63
CA TRP A 500 2.32 17.12 6.59
C TRP A 500 0.99 16.63 7.18
N TYR A 501 -0.10 17.19 6.67
CA TYR A 501 -1.44 16.70 6.90
C TYR A 501 -1.85 15.75 5.77
N ASP A 502 -2.68 14.77 6.09
CA ASP A 502 -3.18 13.80 5.10
C ASP A 502 -4.23 14.44 4.18
N THR A 503 -5.04 15.36 4.71
CA THR A 503 -6.09 16.09 3.96
C THR A 503 -5.63 17.49 3.62
N ALA A 504 -6.14 18.06 2.52
CA ALA A 504 -5.90 19.45 2.14
C ALA A 504 -6.54 20.44 3.14
N ASP A 505 -6.00 21.66 3.22
CA ASP A 505 -6.50 22.71 4.13
C ASP A 505 -7.85 23.30 3.72
N ASP A 506 -8.21 23.13 2.45
CA ASP A 506 -9.47 23.51 1.83
C ASP A 506 -10.46 22.33 1.68
N ALA A 507 -10.16 21.18 2.28
CA ALA A 507 -11.04 20.02 2.32
C ALA A 507 -12.16 20.16 3.37
N GLU A 508 -13.08 19.19 3.42
CA GLU A 508 -14.10 19.10 4.47
C GLU A 508 -13.43 19.12 5.85
N THR A 509 -13.87 20.04 6.72
CA THR A 509 -13.30 20.18 8.06
C THR A 509 -13.80 19.06 8.98
N LEU A 510 -12.90 18.15 9.34
CA LEU A 510 -13.12 17.14 10.37
C LEU A 510 -12.79 17.68 11.77
N MET A 511 -13.15 16.93 12.82
CA MET A 511 -12.86 17.29 14.22
C MET A 511 -11.35 17.50 14.50
N VAL A 512 -10.52 16.75 13.77
CA VAL A 512 -9.07 16.76 13.79
C VAL A 512 -8.62 16.51 12.36
N ARG A 513 -7.67 17.32 11.87
CA ARG A 513 -7.03 17.11 10.59
C ARG A 513 -5.98 16.01 10.75
N PRO A 514 -6.14 14.83 10.11
CA PRO A 514 -5.19 13.73 10.24
C PRO A 514 -3.82 14.12 9.63
N ALA A 515 -2.75 13.58 10.22
CA ALA A 515 -1.36 13.83 9.90
C ALA A 515 -0.52 12.62 10.34
N ASP A 516 -0.84 11.42 9.86
CA ASP A 516 -0.17 10.19 10.28
C ASP A 516 1.21 10.04 9.61
N PRO A 517 2.32 10.08 10.38
CA PRO A 517 3.64 9.94 9.80
C PRO A 517 4.11 8.47 9.77
N ILE A 518 3.33 7.51 10.28
CA ILE A 518 3.74 6.13 10.49
C ILE A 518 3.36 5.26 9.29
N ASP A 519 4.31 4.48 8.77
CA ASP A 519 4.03 3.54 7.68
C ASP A 519 3.15 2.39 8.20
N GLY A 520 2.09 2.08 7.45
CA GLY A 520 1.19 0.97 7.70
C GLY A 520 1.33 -0.14 6.64
N ALA A 521 0.18 -0.66 6.17
CA ALA A 521 0.16 -1.55 5.01
C ALA A 521 0.66 -0.85 3.73
N THR A 522 0.41 0.47 3.63
CA THR A 522 1.04 1.35 2.66
C THR A 522 1.98 2.32 3.36
N PRO A 523 2.98 2.87 2.67
CA PRO A 523 3.76 4.00 3.18
C PRO A 523 2.87 5.19 3.56
N ALA A 524 3.22 5.89 4.63
CA ALA A 524 2.52 7.11 5.02
C ALA A 524 2.60 8.19 3.94
N GLY A 525 1.60 9.06 3.84
CA GLY A 525 1.65 10.20 2.91
C GLY A 525 2.91 11.06 3.12
N ALA A 526 3.31 11.24 4.39
CA ALA A 526 4.51 11.98 4.77
C ALA A 526 5.82 11.29 4.32
N SER A 527 5.89 9.95 4.36
CA SER A 527 7.09 9.22 3.93
C SER A 527 7.19 9.20 2.40
N LEU A 528 6.06 9.05 1.69
CA LEU A 528 5.99 9.10 0.23
C LEU A 528 6.34 10.48 -0.32
N ILE A 529 5.83 11.56 0.29
CA ILE A 529 6.13 12.91 -0.20
C ILE A 529 7.62 13.24 0.01
N ALA A 530 8.27 12.64 1.01
CA ALA A 530 9.72 12.73 1.18
C ALA A 530 10.46 12.12 -0.02
N GLU A 531 10.09 10.91 -0.48
CA GLU A 531 10.65 10.28 -1.69
C GLU A 531 10.39 11.16 -2.93
N ALA A 532 9.15 11.62 -3.11
CA ALA A 532 8.75 12.39 -4.29
C ALA A 532 9.49 13.74 -4.38
N LEU A 533 9.59 14.48 -3.26
CA LEU A 533 10.34 15.74 -3.18
C LEU A 533 11.83 15.52 -3.39
N GLN A 534 12.39 14.43 -2.85
CA GLN A 534 13.79 14.07 -3.02
C GLN A 534 14.12 13.80 -4.51
N LEU A 535 13.30 12.98 -5.18
CA LEU A 535 13.44 12.71 -6.61
C LEU A 535 13.30 13.99 -7.44
N ALA A 536 12.29 14.82 -7.15
CA ALA A 536 12.06 16.06 -7.86
C ALA A 536 13.20 17.06 -7.67
N ALA A 537 13.76 17.16 -6.46
CA ALA A 537 14.91 18.01 -6.19
C ALA A 537 16.10 17.66 -7.10
N TYR A 538 16.38 16.37 -7.29
CA TYR A 538 17.48 15.91 -8.15
C TYR A 538 17.17 16.08 -9.63
N LEU A 539 15.94 15.81 -10.06
CA LEU A 539 15.54 15.88 -11.46
C LEU A 539 15.36 17.32 -11.96
N THR A 540 15.14 18.28 -11.06
CA THR A 540 14.85 19.68 -11.42
C THR A 540 15.90 20.69 -10.96
N GLY A 541 16.77 20.33 -10.00
CA GLY A 541 17.67 21.28 -9.34
C GLY A 541 16.95 22.31 -8.45
N SER A 542 15.67 22.11 -8.14
CA SER A 542 14.85 23.04 -7.35
C SER A 542 15.26 23.05 -5.88
N SER A 543 15.74 24.20 -5.38
CA SER A 543 16.03 24.38 -3.95
C SER A 543 14.77 24.26 -3.10
N ARG A 544 13.61 24.71 -3.60
CA ARG A 544 12.31 24.58 -2.90
C ARG A 544 11.98 23.12 -2.58
N TYR A 545 12.16 22.22 -3.57
CA TYR A 545 11.93 20.79 -3.34
C TYR A 545 13.01 20.17 -2.44
N ALA A 546 14.26 20.58 -2.60
CA ALA A 546 15.36 20.09 -1.77
C ALA A 546 15.19 20.47 -0.28
N GLU A 547 14.83 21.72 0.01
CA GLU A 547 14.57 22.22 1.37
C GLU A 547 13.37 21.50 2.00
N ALA A 548 12.28 21.33 1.24
CA ALA A 548 11.11 20.59 1.71
C ALA A 548 11.42 19.10 1.96
N ALA A 549 12.19 18.44 1.09
CA ALA A 549 12.64 17.07 1.29
C ALA A 549 13.49 16.93 2.55
N GLN A 550 14.44 17.85 2.78
CA GLN A 550 15.30 17.85 3.97
C GLN A 550 14.50 18.08 5.25
N ALA A 551 13.58 19.05 5.26
CA ALA A 551 12.71 19.32 6.41
C ALA A 551 11.84 18.10 6.73
N THR A 552 11.26 17.47 5.70
CA THR A 552 10.43 16.27 5.85
C THR A 552 11.26 15.09 6.36
N LEU A 553 12.45 14.87 5.84
CA LEU A 553 13.31 13.77 6.30
C LEU A 553 13.78 13.96 7.75
N ALA A 554 13.91 15.20 8.24
CA ALA A 554 14.24 15.47 9.63
C ALA A 554 13.14 14.96 10.61
N THR A 555 11.89 14.84 10.17
CA THR A 555 10.81 14.28 11.01
C THR A 555 10.87 12.76 11.11
N ALA A 556 11.66 12.08 10.28
CA ALA A 556 11.83 10.63 10.30
C ALA A 556 12.62 10.14 11.53
N VAL A 557 13.48 10.98 12.12
CA VAL A 557 14.38 10.59 13.22
C VAL A 557 13.65 10.00 14.43
N PRO A 558 12.62 10.64 15.02
CA PRO A 558 11.87 10.04 16.12
C PRO A 558 11.16 8.73 15.74
N ILE A 559 10.78 8.55 14.47
CA ILE A 559 10.13 7.33 13.96
C ILE A 559 11.15 6.19 13.91
N LEU A 560 12.27 6.41 13.21
CA LEU A 560 13.33 5.43 13.03
C LEU A 560 14.02 5.04 14.35
N THR A 561 14.02 5.92 15.34
CA THR A 561 14.63 5.64 16.66
C THR A 561 13.70 4.91 17.62
N ARG A 562 12.37 5.05 17.49
CA ARG A 562 11.40 4.51 18.46
C ARG A 562 10.57 3.35 17.92
N VAL A 563 10.22 3.40 16.63
CA VAL A 563 9.28 2.49 15.97
C VAL A 563 9.77 2.13 14.57
N ALA A 564 11.07 1.80 14.43
CA ALA A 564 11.74 1.53 13.15
C ALA A 564 10.99 0.56 12.22
N ARG A 565 10.30 -0.44 12.79
CA ARG A 565 9.48 -1.39 12.03
C ARG A 565 8.33 -0.74 11.25
N SER A 566 7.81 0.38 11.74
CA SER A 566 6.74 1.17 11.12
C SER A 566 7.27 2.43 10.44
N GLY A 567 8.57 2.46 10.12
CA GLY A 567 9.22 3.52 9.34
C GLY A 567 10.07 2.95 8.22
N GLY A 568 9.62 1.86 7.59
CA GLY A 568 10.37 1.17 6.55
C GLY A 568 10.62 2.04 5.31
N HIS A 569 9.63 2.82 4.89
CA HIS A 569 9.76 3.72 3.75
C HIS A 569 10.62 4.93 4.11
N TRP A 570 10.45 5.47 5.32
CA TRP A 570 11.35 6.49 5.87
C TRP A 570 12.81 6.03 5.87
N LEU A 571 13.06 4.78 6.29
CA LEU A 571 14.39 4.19 6.26
C LEU A 571 14.92 4.13 4.83
N ALA A 572 14.11 3.71 3.85
CA ALA A 572 14.51 3.65 2.46
C ALA A 572 14.95 5.02 1.90
N VAL A 573 14.17 6.08 2.17
CA VAL A 573 14.48 7.47 1.77
C VAL A 573 15.73 7.99 2.49
N ALA A 574 15.85 7.72 3.80
CA ALA A 574 17.00 8.10 4.62
C ALA A 574 18.30 7.44 4.12
N GLU A 575 18.26 6.14 3.82
CA GLU A 575 19.38 5.37 3.29
C GLU A 575 19.84 5.91 1.92
N ALA A 576 18.90 6.24 1.03
CA ALA A 576 19.19 6.85 -0.26
C ALA A 576 19.85 8.23 -0.13
N GLN A 577 19.35 9.06 0.80
CA GLN A 577 19.95 10.37 1.10
C GLN A 577 21.39 10.23 1.65
N LEU A 578 21.63 9.28 2.55
CA LEU A 578 22.92 9.08 3.21
C LEU A 578 24.00 8.49 2.29
N ARG A 579 23.61 7.72 1.28
CA ARG A 579 24.55 7.20 0.27
C ARG A 579 25.23 8.33 -0.54
N GLY A 580 24.77 9.57 -0.37
CA GLY A 580 25.23 10.74 -1.11
C GLY A 580 24.44 10.77 -2.41
N PRO A 581 23.21 11.31 -2.40
CA PRO A 581 22.14 10.91 -3.31
C PRO A 581 22.66 10.82 -4.72
N ILE A 582 22.55 9.60 -5.26
CA ILE A 582 23.26 9.22 -6.46
C ILE A 582 22.46 9.66 -7.67
N GLN A 583 23.10 10.45 -8.53
CA GLN A 583 22.53 10.89 -9.79
C GLN A 583 23.44 10.37 -10.90
N ILE A 584 22.89 9.63 -11.85
CA ILE A 584 23.61 9.08 -13.00
C ILE A 584 23.01 9.70 -14.25
N ALA A 585 23.75 10.60 -14.88
CA ALA A 585 23.37 11.19 -16.15
C ALA A 585 24.18 10.53 -17.27
N VAL A 586 23.51 9.91 -18.24
CA VAL A 586 24.18 9.25 -19.37
C VAL A 586 23.96 10.08 -20.62
N ALA A 587 25.01 10.77 -21.07
CA ALA A 587 25.02 11.44 -22.36
C ALA A 587 25.13 10.38 -23.45
N CYS A 588 24.06 10.14 -24.20
CA CYS A 588 23.98 9.00 -25.11
C CYS A 588 23.02 9.20 -26.27
N GLU A 589 23.17 8.32 -27.26
CA GLU A 589 22.15 8.09 -28.29
C GLU A 589 20.98 7.26 -27.73
N PRO A 590 19.81 7.20 -28.42
CA PRO A 590 18.62 6.51 -27.90
C PRO A 590 18.79 5.02 -27.58
N SER A 591 19.75 4.33 -28.22
CA SER A 591 20.02 2.90 -28.00
C SER A 591 21.38 2.71 -27.31
N SER A 592 21.44 3.02 -26.02
CA SER A 592 22.68 3.00 -25.23
C SER A 592 22.77 1.81 -24.27
N GLU A 593 23.79 0.98 -24.45
CA GLU A 593 24.14 -0.09 -23.50
C GLU A 593 24.55 0.47 -22.13
N LEU A 594 25.23 1.63 -22.12
CA LEU A 594 25.67 2.28 -20.90
C LEU A 594 24.48 2.80 -20.07
N LEU A 595 23.44 3.33 -20.72
CA LEU A 595 22.20 3.73 -20.04
C LEU A 595 21.44 2.52 -19.47
N ALA A 596 21.35 1.42 -20.23
CA ALA A 596 20.73 0.19 -19.76
C ALA A 596 21.48 -0.40 -18.55
N ALA A 597 22.81 -0.37 -18.59
CA ALA A 597 23.67 -0.75 -17.46
C ALA A 597 23.47 0.19 -16.26
N ALA A 598 23.44 1.51 -16.48
CA ALA A 598 23.20 2.48 -15.40
C ALA A 598 21.89 2.20 -14.66
N ARG A 599 20.80 1.95 -15.38
CA ARG A 599 19.49 1.62 -14.79
C ARG A 599 19.53 0.30 -13.99
N THR A 600 20.31 -0.67 -14.44
CA THR A 600 20.45 -1.97 -13.79
C THR A 600 21.33 -1.90 -12.54
N LEU A 601 22.46 -1.19 -12.62
CA LEU A 601 23.47 -1.10 -11.58
C LEU A 601 23.12 -0.08 -10.49
N ALA A 602 22.31 0.93 -10.82
CA ALA A 602 21.97 2.00 -9.89
C ALA A 602 21.42 1.46 -8.56
N PRO A 603 21.98 1.88 -7.41
CA PRO A 603 21.39 1.63 -6.09
C PRO A 603 19.99 2.25 -6.06
N GLY A 604 19.06 1.72 -5.27
CA GLY A 604 17.72 2.29 -5.32
C GLY A 604 17.66 3.63 -4.57
N GLY A 605 16.69 4.45 -4.95
CA GLY A 605 16.66 5.87 -4.60
C GLY A 605 17.68 6.71 -5.39
N ALA A 606 18.53 6.10 -6.24
CA ALA A 606 19.32 6.85 -7.22
C ALA A 606 18.44 7.31 -8.38
N VAL A 607 18.83 8.43 -8.99
CA VAL A 607 18.21 8.96 -10.20
C VAL A 607 19.04 8.60 -11.41
N VAL A 608 18.41 8.05 -12.45
CA VAL A 608 19.08 7.72 -13.71
C VAL A 608 18.37 8.38 -14.89
N VAL A 609 19.06 9.24 -15.63
CA VAL A 609 18.55 9.84 -16.85
C VAL A 609 19.52 9.63 -18.01
N GLY A 610 19.01 9.54 -19.23
CA GLY A 610 19.83 9.45 -20.42
C GLY A 610 19.26 10.27 -21.57
N GLY A 611 20.14 10.82 -22.39
CA GLY A 611 19.75 11.66 -23.52
C GLY A 611 20.91 12.47 -24.09
N ALA A 612 20.59 13.39 -25.00
CA ALA A 612 21.57 14.32 -25.56
C ALA A 612 22.04 15.35 -24.52
N VAL A 613 23.18 15.99 -24.78
CA VAL A 613 23.64 17.17 -24.02
C VAL A 613 22.51 18.20 -23.88
N ASP A 614 22.39 18.79 -22.69
CA ASP A 614 21.38 19.80 -22.34
C ASP A 614 19.89 19.37 -22.45
N SER A 615 19.61 18.08 -22.64
CA SER A 615 18.22 17.58 -22.74
C SER A 615 17.46 17.51 -21.40
N SER A 616 18.18 17.56 -20.27
CA SER A 616 17.62 17.57 -18.92
C SER A 616 18.53 18.35 -17.97
N GLU A 617 18.04 18.67 -16.77
CA GLU A 617 18.85 19.36 -15.75
C GLU A 617 20.16 18.63 -15.46
N LEU A 618 20.09 17.30 -15.35
CA LEU A 618 21.24 16.45 -15.05
C LEU A 618 22.19 16.28 -16.25
N LEU A 619 21.79 16.66 -17.47
CA LEU A 619 22.63 16.61 -18.67
C LEU A 619 23.14 17.99 -19.10
N ARG A 620 22.88 19.04 -18.30
CA ARG A 620 23.34 20.40 -18.63
C ARG A 620 24.87 20.46 -18.69
N GLY A 621 25.41 20.81 -19.85
CA GLY A 621 26.84 20.88 -20.12
C GLY A 621 27.58 19.53 -20.02
N ARG A 622 26.86 18.40 -20.06
CA ARG A 622 27.42 17.03 -20.01
C ARG A 622 27.17 16.34 -21.34
N ASP A 623 28.24 16.10 -22.10
CA ASP A 623 28.19 15.56 -23.45
C ASP A 623 28.88 14.18 -23.52
N ARG A 624 28.82 13.55 -24.69
CA ARG A 624 29.58 12.34 -25.01
C ARG A 624 31.09 12.62 -24.92
N VAL A 625 31.87 11.62 -24.51
CA VAL A 625 33.34 11.71 -24.40
C VAL A 625 33.95 11.07 -25.63
N ASP A 626 34.69 11.84 -26.42
CA ASP A 626 35.31 11.40 -27.69
C ASP A 626 34.32 10.70 -28.64
N GLY A 627 33.05 11.12 -28.61
CA GLY A 627 31.96 10.54 -29.41
C GLY A 627 31.39 9.23 -28.87
N ALA A 628 31.85 8.73 -27.72
CA ALA A 628 31.28 7.59 -27.01
C ALA A 628 30.26 8.03 -25.96
N ASP A 629 29.29 7.17 -25.66
CA ASP A 629 28.36 7.41 -24.54
C ASP A 629 29.12 7.56 -23.24
N ALA A 630 28.69 8.51 -22.40
CA ALA A 630 29.39 8.87 -21.17
C ALA A 630 28.42 8.96 -19.99
N ALA A 631 28.71 8.24 -18.92
CA ALA A 631 27.97 8.29 -17.67
C ALA A 631 28.69 9.22 -16.67
N TYR A 632 27.92 10.16 -16.13
CA TYR A 632 28.34 11.13 -15.11
C TYR A 632 27.67 10.75 -13.80
N VAL A 633 28.46 10.23 -12.86
CA VAL A 633 27.99 9.81 -11.54
C VAL A 633 28.23 10.94 -10.54
N CYS A 634 27.17 11.43 -9.92
CA CYS A 634 27.23 12.44 -8.87
C CYS A 634 26.73 11.89 -7.55
N ARG A 635 27.37 12.31 -6.45
CA ARG A 635 26.98 12.05 -5.07
C ARG A 635 26.71 13.37 -4.37
N GLY A 636 25.42 13.67 -4.16
CA GLY A 636 25.03 15.00 -3.71
C GLY A 636 25.44 16.06 -4.73
N THR A 637 26.32 16.99 -4.34
CA THR A 637 26.78 18.10 -5.19
C THR A 637 28.12 17.84 -5.89
N VAL A 638 28.72 16.67 -5.69
CA VAL A 638 30.04 16.33 -6.25
C VAL A 638 29.88 15.27 -7.33
N CYS A 639 30.48 15.48 -8.51
CA CYS A 639 30.47 14.52 -9.61
C CYS A 639 31.87 13.97 -9.86
N ASP A 640 31.95 12.68 -10.17
CA ASP A 640 33.17 12.01 -10.60
C ASP A 640 33.50 12.38 -12.06
N LEU A 641 34.68 11.95 -12.54
CA LEU A 641 35.00 12.00 -13.96
C LEU A 641 34.03 11.10 -14.74
N PRO A 642 33.63 11.48 -15.98
CA PRO A 642 32.76 10.65 -16.79
C PRO A 642 33.44 9.32 -17.13
N VAL A 643 32.63 8.27 -17.15
CA VAL A 643 33.05 6.91 -17.54
C VAL A 643 32.32 6.49 -18.80
N THR A 644 32.99 5.72 -19.67
CA THR A 644 32.46 5.35 -21.00
C THR A 644 32.22 3.85 -21.15
N THR A 645 32.49 3.05 -20.12
CA THR A 645 32.29 1.59 -20.14
C THR A 645 31.41 1.13 -18.99
N VAL A 646 30.75 -0.02 -19.17
CA VAL A 646 29.92 -0.65 -18.12
C VAL A 646 30.77 -1.04 -16.90
N GLY A 647 31.99 -1.52 -17.11
CA GLY A 647 32.93 -1.88 -16.04
C GLY A 647 33.30 -0.67 -15.19
N ASP A 648 33.72 0.42 -15.84
CA ASP A 648 34.08 1.66 -15.12
C ASP A 648 32.88 2.26 -14.39
N LEU A 649 31.67 2.15 -14.94
CA LEU A 649 30.43 2.57 -14.28
C LEU A 649 30.13 1.74 -13.02
N ALA A 650 30.33 0.43 -13.09
CA ALA A 650 30.14 -0.44 -11.94
C ALA A 650 31.16 -0.18 -10.84
N ASP A 651 32.43 0.00 -11.21
CA ASP A 651 33.50 0.42 -10.29
C ASP A 651 33.16 1.77 -9.64
N ALA A 652 32.70 2.74 -10.45
CA ALA A 652 32.26 4.03 -9.95
C ALA A 652 31.09 3.89 -8.97
N LEU A 653 30.18 2.94 -9.15
CA LEU A 653 29.05 2.71 -8.24
C LEU A 653 29.37 1.78 -7.06
N GLY A 654 30.58 1.19 -7.04
CA GLY A 654 31.01 0.22 -6.03
C GLY A 654 30.25 -1.11 -6.10
N VAL A 655 29.88 -1.55 -7.30
CA VAL A 655 29.14 -2.80 -7.56
C VAL A 655 29.94 -3.70 -8.49
N ALA A 656 29.83 -5.02 -8.31
CA ALA A 656 30.44 -5.99 -9.22
C ALA A 656 29.59 -6.17 -10.49
N VAL A 657 30.23 -6.34 -11.65
CA VAL A 657 29.60 -6.68 -12.95
C VAL A 657 29.56 -8.18 -13.17
#